data_AF-A0A7C2BBX3-F1
#
_entry.id   AF-A0A7C2BBX3-F1
#
_cell.length_a   1.000
_cell.length_b   1.000
_cell.length_c   1.000
_cell.angle_alpha   90.00
_cell.angle_beta   90.00
_cell.angle_gamma   90.00
#
_symmetry.space_group_name_H-M   'P 1'
#
loop_
_entity.id
_entity.type
_entity.pdbx_description
1 polymer ?
#
loop_
_entity_poly.entity_id
_entity_poly.type
_entity_poly.pdbx_seq_one_letter_code
_entity_poly.pdbx_strand_id
1 'polypeptide(L)'
;MSLALLLSVSLRAASPPSPPLPDDLSPPASLSAWVERVDELPYVGTVGAITVFGPRAWPLVEVASQTIVAAGLGAEKDSGRVVALAQERYLEPDTLGDASAKRFLAGACHWLARGKKKPRLFRPDRPVEEFAKKLGVRSARDLDSADVLVLTPEGLGLASLEGVRAFLAAGGGVLCAMTPHRWQNDHPGLSLARDCRLNRLTTAFGLVFDSRWFSQDDETGFAVVPPRNLSEFFHADRAFRALRSDETLEVRDGKLAFASVRAAATALTDFEPTLMVPMRRFAEEDDESPLAHQLALRFEDREKLHGLEPLDQRFGPWWLAGPFPAGDLHKEGLPLGKPLKIEGELERCTKDGPGPDLAHVWALRSGKSAWRPLEFEVGGEMRNVGLMNLRSILEGVLSERQRRKTWDEEVSVILYRSLELAKPGTLQLRLESTTPAEFYVDGAPVARILPEEERDGLDVELPLEAGRHHLWIRSSHADGSWGLRLSGPGDASRGQVEASIERGIERLAETQFIDGAWDPGGDWFGGSTALSLLALARCGIPREHPTVRLGLAYLDSRGDGETYTRALAREMRARAALDTHPEPFLTDAVERLAAAQNPSGLWGERVDPTASRWKKNLSNTYTVAFALREVSAGGVHVPDTVWKKLVEGVLACQDEELRPSHRSSIPLGFRNTREDEVTGSMTAAGVISLLAARDANGVKWSERERREIDRAVSRGLAWLASHLRFDANPSSEEEHYLWIEELEQLAFLLDEPRLFGFDWYGAGSEYLVRRQGADGEWNAGHSVYDTPLALLFLSRASAAAREGIPERDWRHLHSDPAWREGRDAAAQELELTVHARRPISPGEELDCWLEYAGEGPSPTQVEWFASQGGDVVSLGTVDPGEDEGARHFRLRTQLPTPERVYVWATAKFASGKPLETFDVLIPRRFEEHEFELASLLEANLLDGAKVESSSNSGGWSPEDAIDGSCLSDWVADGEDEAPRWSAKLSDPVRASRLILVPYGPSPRWERLPRPTHVRITLNEGDAFEAELPTEPMHYQTVEFPEPETVHTLEIEILAGNFGRATGFSEIVLLP
;
A
#
# COMPACT_ATOMS: atom_id res chain seq x y z
N MET A 1 -42.92 44.85 -24.09
CA MET A 1 -42.59 45.63 -25.31
C MET A 1 -41.27 46.34 -25.09
N SER A 2 -40.21 45.80 -25.73
CA SER A 2 -39.15 46.52 -26.47
C SER A 2 -38.23 47.48 -25.71
N LEU A 3 -36.91 47.52 -25.90
CA LEU A 3 -35.91 46.71 -26.59
C LEU A 3 -34.57 47.42 -26.23
N ALA A 4 -33.61 46.76 -25.59
CA ALA A 4 -32.21 47.21 -25.58
C ALA A 4 -31.29 46.05 -25.14
N LEU A 5 -31.06 45.14 -26.08
CA LEU A 5 -29.88 44.29 -26.14
C LEU A 5 -28.62 45.15 -26.30
N LEU A 6 -27.46 44.58 -25.92
CA LEU A 6 -26.06 44.96 -26.18
C LEU A 6 -25.34 45.75 -25.07
N LEU A 7 -24.73 45.01 -24.14
CA LEU A 7 -23.29 45.08 -23.77
C LEU A 7 -23.03 44.25 -22.50
N SER A 8 -23.16 42.92 -22.60
CA SER A 8 -22.52 41.99 -21.68
C SER A 8 -21.13 41.65 -22.24
N VAL A 9 -20.16 42.52 -22.00
CA VAL A 9 -18.76 42.13 -22.16
C VAL A 9 -18.43 41.29 -20.93
N SER A 10 -18.45 39.97 -21.10
CA SER A 10 -17.86 39.03 -20.16
C SER A 10 -16.38 39.37 -20.00
N LEU A 11 -16.03 40.07 -18.92
CA LEU A 11 -14.66 40.11 -18.42
C LEU A 11 -14.36 38.73 -17.85
N ARG A 12 -14.00 37.80 -18.76
CA ARG A 12 -13.15 36.66 -18.42
C ARG A 12 -11.89 37.27 -17.81
N ALA A 13 -11.70 37.12 -16.50
CA ALA A 13 -10.38 37.29 -15.91
C ALA A 13 -9.49 36.21 -16.53
N ALA A 14 -8.79 36.58 -17.59
CA ALA A 14 -7.78 35.73 -18.19
C ALA A 14 -6.69 35.53 -17.13
N SER A 15 -6.47 34.28 -16.72
CA SER A 15 -5.13 33.87 -16.29
C SER A 15 -4.14 34.39 -17.34
N PRO A 16 -2.93 34.83 -16.97
CA PRO A 16 -1.93 35.19 -17.98
C PRO A 16 -1.86 34.04 -18.99
N PRO A 17 -2.08 34.30 -20.29
CA PRO A 17 -2.02 33.23 -21.28
C PRO A 17 -0.65 32.58 -21.16
N SER A 18 -0.62 31.25 -21.03
CA SER A 18 0.60 30.48 -21.29
C SER A 18 1.18 31.02 -22.59
N PRO A 19 2.49 31.35 -22.66
CA PRO A 19 3.08 31.90 -23.86
C PRO A 19 2.70 30.97 -25.03
N PRO A 20 2.24 31.51 -26.17
CA PRO A 20 1.95 30.69 -27.33
C PRO A 20 3.19 29.86 -27.63
N LEU A 21 2.98 28.53 -27.69
CA LEU A 21 4.03 27.58 -28.02
C LEU A 21 4.64 27.96 -29.38
N PRO A 22 5.96 27.87 -29.54
CA PRO A 22 6.57 28.09 -30.85
C PRO A 22 6.00 27.11 -31.88
N ASP A 23 5.75 27.58 -33.11
CA ASP A 23 5.35 26.71 -34.22
C ASP A 23 6.39 25.60 -34.47
N ASP A 24 7.66 25.89 -34.17
CA ASP A 24 8.80 24.99 -34.28
C ASP A 24 9.23 24.42 -32.91
N LEU A 25 8.88 23.17 -32.66
CA LEU A 25 9.36 22.37 -31.51
C LEU A 25 10.62 21.56 -31.83
N SER A 26 11.37 21.91 -32.88
CA SER A 26 12.60 21.20 -33.20
C SER A 26 13.62 21.31 -32.06
N PRO A 27 14.32 20.22 -31.71
CA PRO A 27 15.35 20.26 -30.69
C PRO A 27 16.51 21.17 -31.13
N PRO A 28 17.20 21.83 -30.18
CA PRO A 28 18.36 22.65 -30.48
C PRO A 28 19.40 21.85 -31.27
N ALA A 29 20.05 22.46 -32.28
CA ALA A 29 21.08 21.78 -33.07
C ALA A 29 22.20 21.16 -32.21
N SER A 30 22.49 21.79 -31.05
CA SER A 30 23.45 21.26 -30.07
C SER A 30 23.01 19.97 -29.37
N LEU A 31 21.70 19.73 -29.24
CA LEU A 31 21.12 18.50 -28.70
C LEU A 31 21.18 17.40 -29.76
N SER A 32 20.72 17.69 -30.97
CA SER A 32 20.68 16.75 -32.11
C SER A 32 22.08 16.25 -32.51
N ALA A 33 23.10 17.12 -32.47
CA ALA A 33 24.43 16.83 -32.98
C ALA A 33 25.18 15.66 -32.31
N TRP A 34 24.86 15.29 -31.06
CA TRP A 34 25.48 14.16 -30.38
C TRP A 34 24.59 12.93 -30.33
N VAL A 35 23.27 13.11 -30.26
CA VAL A 35 22.29 12.00 -30.33
C VAL A 35 22.42 11.28 -31.67
N GLU A 36 22.57 12.01 -32.77
CA GLU A 36 22.74 11.46 -34.13
C GLU A 36 24.07 10.71 -34.36
N ARG A 37 24.97 10.64 -33.36
CA ARG A 37 26.25 9.91 -33.46
C ARG A 37 26.21 8.56 -32.75
N VAL A 38 25.05 8.20 -32.23
CA VAL A 38 24.76 6.97 -31.52
C VAL A 38 23.62 6.33 -32.28
N ASP A 39 23.83 5.11 -32.76
CA ASP A 39 22.82 4.38 -33.56
C ASP A 39 21.92 3.53 -32.67
N GLU A 40 22.41 3.10 -31.50
CA GLU A 40 21.75 2.16 -30.59
C GLU A 40 22.21 2.37 -29.13
N LEU A 41 21.33 2.11 -28.16
CA LEU A 41 21.66 1.96 -26.74
C LEU A 41 21.57 0.48 -26.34
N PRO A 42 22.47 -0.04 -25.49
CA PRO A 42 22.43 -1.46 -25.12
C PRO A 42 21.15 -1.80 -24.34
N TYR A 43 20.73 -3.06 -24.47
CA TYR A 43 19.70 -3.63 -23.65
C TYR A 43 20.15 -3.69 -22.19
N VAL A 44 19.25 -3.30 -21.29
CA VAL A 44 19.51 -3.23 -19.85
C VAL A 44 18.34 -3.82 -19.04
N GLY A 45 17.51 -4.65 -19.66
CA GLY A 45 16.29 -5.19 -19.06
C GLY A 45 15.04 -4.36 -19.40
N THR A 46 14.00 -4.54 -18.60
CA THR A 46 12.72 -3.82 -18.72
C THR A 46 12.91 -2.31 -18.61
N VAL A 47 12.44 -1.56 -19.60
CA VAL A 47 12.52 -0.09 -19.62
C VAL A 47 11.17 0.53 -19.31
N GLY A 48 11.19 1.68 -18.62
CA GLY A 48 10.01 2.51 -18.41
C GLY A 48 9.70 3.44 -19.58
N ALA A 49 8.90 4.47 -19.30
CA ALA A 49 8.61 5.55 -20.25
C ALA A 49 8.69 6.95 -19.61
N ILE A 50 8.88 7.94 -20.48
CA ILE A 50 8.87 9.38 -20.17
C ILE A 50 7.86 10.06 -21.09
N THR A 51 6.90 10.76 -20.51
CA THR A 51 6.00 11.66 -21.23
C THR A 51 6.64 13.04 -21.38
N VAL A 52 6.71 13.53 -22.62
CA VAL A 52 7.23 14.84 -22.97
C VAL A 52 6.05 15.76 -23.29
N PHE A 53 5.98 16.93 -22.66
CA PHE A 53 4.83 17.84 -22.83
C PHE A 53 5.17 19.33 -22.84
N GLY A 54 6.35 19.73 -22.35
CA GLY A 54 6.68 21.15 -22.24
C GLY A 54 7.27 21.76 -23.52
N PRO A 55 7.11 23.08 -23.73
CA PRO A 55 7.56 23.80 -24.94
C PRO A 55 9.06 23.73 -25.23
N ARG A 56 9.87 23.33 -24.25
CA ARG A 56 11.32 23.25 -24.34
C ARG A 56 11.81 21.85 -23.94
N ALA A 57 11.03 20.85 -24.29
CA ALA A 57 11.27 19.44 -24.00
C ALA A 57 11.16 18.59 -25.26
N TRP A 58 12.01 17.56 -25.38
CA TRP A 58 12.11 16.75 -26.59
C TRP A 58 12.32 15.27 -26.26
N PRO A 59 11.60 14.36 -26.95
CA PRO A 59 11.94 12.94 -26.95
C PRO A 59 13.24 12.73 -27.73
N LEU A 60 14.09 11.82 -27.26
CA LEU A 60 15.38 11.52 -27.87
C LEU A 60 15.50 10.08 -28.35
N VAL A 61 14.89 9.13 -27.64
CA VAL A 61 14.92 7.70 -27.98
C VAL A 61 13.54 7.11 -27.74
N GLU A 62 13.02 6.36 -28.72
CA GLU A 62 11.76 5.63 -28.63
C GLU A 62 11.99 4.11 -28.63
N VAL A 63 11.11 3.37 -27.96
CA VAL A 63 11.01 1.91 -28.01
C VAL A 63 9.53 1.58 -27.97
N ALA A 64 9.04 0.67 -28.81
CA ALA A 64 7.65 0.20 -28.76
C ALA A 64 6.58 1.31 -28.64
N SER A 65 6.74 2.42 -29.37
CA SER A 65 5.85 3.59 -29.32
C SER A 65 5.82 4.35 -27.97
N GLN A 66 6.87 4.25 -27.15
CA GLN A 66 7.08 5.05 -25.94
C GLN A 66 8.47 5.70 -25.94
N THR A 67 8.60 6.88 -25.32
CA THR A 67 9.89 7.57 -25.17
C THR A 67 10.63 7.03 -23.95
N ILE A 68 11.87 6.58 -24.13
CA ILE A 68 12.71 6.05 -23.03
C ILE A 68 13.84 6.99 -22.64
N VAL A 69 14.17 7.98 -23.47
CA VAL A 69 15.10 9.06 -23.14
C VAL A 69 14.54 10.39 -23.63
N ALA A 70 14.58 11.41 -22.78
CA ALA A 70 14.12 12.74 -23.12
C ALA A 70 15.02 13.83 -22.54
N ALA A 71 14.94 15.04 -23.07
CA ALA A 71 15.68 16.20 -22.57
C ALA A 71 14.79 17.44 -22.47
N GLY A 72 15.11 18.32 -21.51
CA GLY A 72 14.36 19.55 -21.26
C GLY A 72 15.26 20.71 -20.88
N LEU A 73 14.83 21.93 -21.19
CA LEU A 73 15.45 23.18 -20.75
C LEU A 73 14.50 23.92 -19.81
N GLY A 74 15.06 24.56 -18.77
CA GLY A 74 14.27 25.43 -17.92
C GLY A 74 13.70 26.64 -18.68
N ALA A 75 12.71 27.32 -18.08
CA ALA A 75 11.98 28.39 -18.73
C ALA A 75 12.84 29.61 -19.12
N GLU A 76 13.84 29.97 -18.31
CA GLU A 76 14.63 31.18 -18.49
C GLU A 76 15.81 31.00 -19.48
N LYS A 77 16.39 32.11 -19.92
CA LYS A 77 17.44 32.13 -20.95
C LYS A 77 18.77 31.51 -20.48
N ASP A 78 18.97 31.34 -19.18
CA ASP A 78 20.19 30.73 -18.62
C ASP A 78 19.90 29.65 -17.57
N SER A 79 18.63 29.24 -17.41
CA SER A 79 18.26 28.14 -16.50
C SER A 79 18.88 26.81 -16.91
N GLY A 80 18.88 25.87 -15.98
CA GLY A 80 19.47 24.54 -16.11
C GLY A 80 18.88 23.66 -17.20
N ARG A 81 19.44 22.46 -17.32
CA ARG A 81 19.10 21.47 -18.34
C ARG A 81 18.89 20.11 -17.70
N VAL A 82 17.98 19.31 -18.25
CA VAL A 82 17.71 17.95 -17.78
C VAL A 82 17.85 16.97 -18.95
N VAL A 83 18.47 15.82 -18.69
CA VAL A 83 18.35 14.61 -19.52
C VAL A 83 17.85 13.49 -18.61
N ALA A 84 16.77 12.83 -19.01
CA ALA A 84 16.07 11.81 -18.26
C ALA A 84 16.11 10.48 -19.01
N LEU A 85 16.43 9.38 -18.31
CA LEU A 85 16.45 8.01 -18.85
C LEU A 85 15.48 7.12 -18.08
N ALA A 86 14.62 6.38 -18.77
CA ALA A 86 13.60 5.52 -18.17
C ALA A 86 14.13 4.17 -17.64
N GLN A 87 15.43 4.10 -17.31
CA GLN A 87 16.07 2.93 -16.73
C GLN A 87 17.39 3.33 -16.03
N GLU A 88 17.48 3.03 -14.73
CA GLU A 88 18.61 3.38 -13.85
C GLU A 88 19.90 2.66 -14.19
N ARG A 89 19.82 1.43 -14.74
CA ARG A 89 21.00 0.65 -15.13
C ARG A 89 21.92 1.36 -16.13
N TYR A 90 21.41 2.33 -16.89
CA TYR A 90 22.26 3.18 -17.74
C TYR A 90 23.27 4.02 -16.94
N LEU A 91 22.99 4.31 -15.67
CA LEU A 91 23.88 5.06 -14.78
C LEU A 91 24.86 4.17 -14.01
N GLU A 92 24.90 2.87 -14.30
CA GLU A 92 25.84 1.94 -13.67
C GLU A 92 27.17 1.83 -14.45
N PRO A 93 28.32 1.71 -13.75
CA PRO A 93 29.63 1.62 -14.40
C PRO A 93 29.77 0.44 -15.38
N ASP A 94 29.00 -0.63 -15.22
CA ASP A 94 29.07 -1.83 -16.07
C ASP A 94 28.51 -1.58 -17.47
N THR A 95 27.43 -0.80 -17.57
CA THR A 95 26.81 -0.41 -18.85
C THR A 95 27.75 0.47 -19.69
N LEU A 96 28.70 1.17 -19.07
CA LEU A 96 29.73 1.95 -19.75
C LEU A 96 30.83 1.11 -20.42
N GLY A 97 30.78 -0.22 -20.30
CA GLY A 97 31.56 -1.14 -21.12
C GLY A 97 31.16 -1.09 -22.60
N ASP A 98 29.90 -0.74 -22.88
CA ASP A 98 29.39 -0.55 -24.23
C ASP A 98 29.84 0.81 -24.81
N ALA A 99 30.36 0.78 -26.05
CA ALA A 99 30.91 1.97 -26.69
C ALA A 99 29.84 3.01 -27.06
N SER A 100 28.62 2.56 -27.38
CA SER A 100 27.49 3.41 -27.75
C SER A 100 26.88 4.07 -26.52
N ALA A 101 26.65 3.32 -25.44
CA ALA A 101 26.19 3.85 -24.16
C ALA A 101 27.16 4.89 -23.60
N LYS A 102 28.46 4.59 -23.62
CA LYS A 102 29.51 5.53 -23.22
C LYS A 102 29.50 6.80 -24.06
N ARG A 103 29.35 6.69 -25.38
CA ARG A 103 29.30 7.85 -26.30
C ARG A 103 28.06 8.69 -26.02
N PHE A 104 26.91 8.05 -25.81
CA PHE A 104 25.65 8.69 -25.49
C PHE A 104 25.75 9.49 -24.19
N LEU A 105 26.11 8.83 -23.08
CA LEU A 105 26.16 9.46 -21.76
C LEU A 105 27.26 10.53 -21.65
N ALA A 106 28.38 10.36 -22.36
CA ALA A 106 29.38 11.42 -22.46
C ALA A 106 28.81 12.63 -23.21
N GLY A 107 28.09 12.42 -24.33
CA GLY A 107 27.41 13.48 -25.08
C GLY A 107 26.39 14.23 -24.22
N ALA A 108 25.55 13.50 -23.49
CA ALA A 108 24.59 14.05 -22.53
C ALA A 108 25.27 14.92 -21.48
N CYS A 109 26.33 14.43 -20.82
CA CYS A 109 27.09 15.20 -19.82
C CYS A 109 27.69 16.49 -20.40
N HIS A 110 28.22 16.45 -21.63
CA HIS A 110 28.75 17.65 -22.27
C HIS A 110 27.64 18.65 -22.60
N TRP A 111 26.49 18.18 -23.08
CA TRP A 111 25.35 19.04 -23.39
C TRP A 111 24.75 19.69 -22.13
N LEU A 112 24.60 18.91 -21.06
CA LEU A 112 24.18 19.38 -19.74
C LEU A 112 25.13 20.44 -19.18
N ALA A 113 26.44 20.25 -19.35
CA ALA A 113 27.47 21.20 -18.95
C ALA A 113 27.76 22.32 -19.97
N ARG A 114 26.86 22.57 -20.93
CA ARG A 114 26.96 23.64 -21.94
C ARG A 114 28.25 23.59 -22.78
N GLY A 115 28.69 22.38 -23.13
CA GLY A 115 29.84 22.14 -24.01
C GLY A 115 31.21 22.21 -23.30
N LYS A 116 31.27 22.23 -21.96
CA LYS A 116 32.54 22.11 -21.23
C LYS A 116 33.25 20.82 -21.63
N LYS A 117 34.54 20.90 -21.99
CA LYS A 117 35.36 19.75 -22.47
C LYS A 117 35.58 18.64 -21.44
N LYS A 118 35.51 18.97 -20.14
CA LYS A 118 35.69 18.03 -19.02
C LYS A 118 34.75 18.43 -17.88
N PRO A 119 33.44 18.15 -18.01
CA PRO A 119 32.48 18.49 -16.97
C PRO A 119 32.79 17.77 -15.67
N ARG A 120 32.40 18.38 -14.54
CA ARG A 120 32.52 17.77 -13.21
C ARG A 120 31.17 17.18 -12.80
N LEU A 121 31.15 15.88 -12.54
CA LEU A 121 29.96 15.15 -12.09
C LEU A 121 29.95 15.04 -10.57
N PHE A 122 28.79 15.25 -9.96
CA PHE A 122 28.52 14.90 -8.57
C PHE A 122 27.36 13.90 -8.52
N ARG A 123 27.40 12.95 -7.60
CA ARG A 123 26.35 11.95 -7.35
C ARG A 123 26.20 11.79 -5.83
N PRO A 124 25.00 11.97 -5.26
CA PRO A 124 24.81 11.99 -3.81
C PRO A 124 24.67 10.61 -3.17
N ASP A 125 24.12 9.61 -3.88
CA ASP A 125 23.83 8.27 -3.35
C ASP A 125 25.05 7.34 -3.30
N ARG A 126 26.07 7.58 -4.12
CA ARG A 126 27.25 6.71 -4.22
C ARG A 126 28.46 7.42 -4.87
N PRO A 127 29.68 6.87 -4.72
CA PRO A 127 30.89 7.43 -5.33
C PRO A 127 30.77 7.60 -6.85
N VAL A 128 31.18 8.76 -7.36
CA VAL A 128 31.04 9.15 -8.78
C VAL A 128 32.34 8.98 -9.59
N GLU A 129 33.46 8.71 -8.92
CA GLU A 129 34.81 8.72 -9.49
C GLU A 129 34.98 7.70 -10.62
N GLU A 130 34.51 6.47 -10.42
CA GLU A 130 34.62 5.42 -11.43
C GLU A 130 33.77 5.74 -12.67
N PHE A 131 32.53 6.15 -12.43
CA PHE A 131 31.59 6.53 -13.48
C PHE A 131 32.14 7.71 -14.30
N ALA A 132 32.63 8.76 -13.64
CA ALA A 132 33.25 9.92 -14.29
C ALA A 132 34.50 9.54 -15.09
N LYS A 133 35.34 8.65 -14.55
CA LYS A 133 36.55 8.14 -15.23
C LYS A 133 36.19 7.37 -16.50
N LYS A 134 35.21 6.46 -16.45
CA LYS A 134 34.77 5.66 -17.60
C LYS A 134 34.20 6.56 -18.72
N LEU A 135 33.49 7.64 -18.36
CA LEU A 135 33.00 8.66 -19.31
C LEU A 135 34.07 9.62 -19.83
N GLY A 136 35.26 9.66 -19.23
CA GLY A 136 36.34 10.57 -19.62
C GLY A 136 36.15 12.01 -19.12
N VAL A 137 35.39 12.19 -18.03
CA VAL A 137 35.09 13.50 -17.41
C VAL A 137 35.70 13.58 -16.00
N ARG A 138 35.37 14.62 -15.21
CA ARG A 138 35.90 14.81 -13.85
C ARG A 138 34.83 14.52 -12.79
N SER A 139 35.23 14.17 -11.57
CA SER A 139 34.34 14.16 -10.40
C SER A 139 34.39 15.51 -9.66
N ALA A 140 33.29 15.86 -9.01
CA ALA A 140 33.14 16.92 -8.02
C ALA A 140 32.93 16.30 -6.63
N ARG A 141 33.25 17.06 -5.57
CA ARG A 141 33.14 16.57 -4.18
C ARG A 141 31.77 16.82 -3.55
N ASP A 142 31.10 17.85 -4.06
CA ASP A 142 29.85 18.40 -3.55
C ASP A 142 29.08 19.06 -4.70
N LEU A 143 27.83 19.45 -4.43
CA LEU A 143 26.96 20.10 -5.40
C LEU A 143 27.50 21.47 -5.86
N ASP A 144 28.10 22.24 -4.95
CA ASP A 144 28.64 23.59 -5.23
C ASP A 144 29.78 23.56 -6.25
N SER A 145 30.56 22.47 -6.27
CA SER A 145 31.65 22.27 -7.22
C SER A 145 31.26 21.46 -8.47
N ALA A 146 29.99 21.08 -8.63
CA ALA A 146 29.51 20.30 -9.76
C ALA A 146 29.19 21.17 -10.99
N ASP A 147 29.31 20.56 -12.18
CA ASP A 147 28.73 21.10 -13.42
C ASP A 147 27.49 20.29 -13.83
N VAL A 148 27.48 18.99 -13.52
CA VAL A 148 26.37 18.07 -13.75
C VAL A 148 26.11 17.24 -12.50
N LEU A 149 24.85 17.16 -12.09
CA LEU A 149 24.38 16.29 -11.01
C LEU A 149 23.78 15.02 -11.61
N VAL A 150 24.17 13.86 -11.09
CA VAL A 150 23.61 12.55 -11.46
C VAL A 150 22.61 12.12 -10.39
N LEU A 151 21.36 11.81 -10.76
CA LEU A 151 20.28 11.48 -9.84
C LEU A 151 19.54 10.18 -10.20
N THR A 152 19.21 9.41 -9.17
CA THR A 152 18.14 8.40 -9.14
C THR A 152 17.11 8.84 -8.08
N PRO A 153 15.93 8.19 -7.96
CA PRO A 153 14.98 8.49 -6.90
C PRO A 153 15.60 8.44 -5.50
N GLU A 154 16.46 7.46 -5.23
CA GLU A 154 17.14 7.26 -3.94
C GLU A 154 18.18 8.35 -3.68
N GLY A 155 18.90 8.79 -4.72
CA GLY A 155 19.85 9.91 -4.65
C GLY A 155 19.18 11.26 -4.43
N LEU A 156 17.86 11.36 -4.60
CA LEU A 156 17.06 12.53 -4.28
C LEU A 156 16.42 12.41 -2.87
N GLY A 157 17.10 11.72 -1.96
CA GLY A 157 16.91 11.76 -0.50
C GLY A 157 18.18 12.25 0.22
N LEU A 158 18.04 12.83 1.42
CA LEU A 158 19.10 13.46 2.25
C LEU A 158 19.77 14.75 1.72
N ALA A 159 19.65 15.09 0.43
CA ALA A 159 20.10 16.37 -0.12
C ALA A 159 18.91 17.16 -0.71
N SER A 160 18.48 18.22 0.00
CA SER A 160 17.26 19.00 -0.28
C SER A 160 16.95 19.19 -1.77
N LEU A 161 15.72 18.86 -2.19
CA LEU A 161 15.19 19.16 -3.53
C LEU A 161 15.39 20.63 -3.92
N GLU A 162 15.33 21.53 -2.93
CA GLU A 162 15.62 22.96 -3.10
C GLU A 162 17.05 23.25 -3.52
N GLY A 163 18.04 22.56 -2.93
CA GLY A 163 19.44 22.66 -3.34
C GLY A 163 19.62 22.28 -4.81
N VAL A 164 18.91 21.23 -5.27
CA VAL A 164 18.89 20.83 -6.69
C VAL A 164 18.19 21.87 -7.56
N ARG A 165 17.04 22.41 -7.12
CA ARG A 165 16.34 23.50 -7.83
C ARG A 165 17.21 24.75 -7.93
N ALA A 166 17.93 25.12 -6.88
CA ALA A 166 18.86 26.25 -6.86
C ALA A 166 20.05 26.00 -7.81
N PHE A 167 20.60 24.78 -7.82
CA PHE A 167 21.65 24.37 -8.75
C PHE A 167 21.19 24.47 -10.22
N LEU A 168 19.97 24.01 -10.52
CA LEU A 168 19.36 24.16 -11.85
C LEU A 168 19.07 25.63 -12.17
N ALA A 169 18.57 26.43 -11.23
CA ALA A 169 18.35 27.87 -11.42
C ALA A 169 19.65 28.63 -11.71
N ALA A 170 20.76 28.22 -11.09
CA ALA A 170 22.11 28.71 -11.37
C ALA A 170 22.70 28.23 -12.71
N GLY A 171 21.94 27.45 -13.49
CA GLY A 171 22.32 27.02 -14.83
C GLY A 171 23.03 25.67 -14.91
N GLY A 172 23.10 24.92 -13.80
CA GLY A 172 23.61 23.55 -13.73
C GLY A 172 22.81 22.54 -14.55
N GLY A 173 23.38 21.36 -14.79
CA GLY A 173 22.73 20.29 -15.55
C GLY A 173 22.41 19.06 -14.70
N VAL A 174 21.27 18.43 -14.90
CA VAL A 174 20.89 17.17 -14.23
C VAL A 174 20.80 16.03 -15.25
N LEU A 175 21.53 14.96 -14.99
CA LEU A 175 21.37 13.67 -15.63
C LEU A 175 20.62 12.76 -14.66
N CYS A 176 19.41 12.35 -15.00
CA CYS A 176 18.61 11.53 -14.11
C CYS A 176 18.12 10.26 -14.78
N ALA A 177 17.92 9.21 -13.99
CA ALA A 177 17.30 7.99 -14.44
C ALA A 177 16.38 7.40 -13.38
N MET A 178 15.31 6.76 -13.82
CA MET A 178 14.39 6.02 -12.97
C MET A 178 13.75 4.90 -13.78
N THR A 179 13.51 3.76 -13.14
CA THR A 179 12.65 2.69 -13.69
C THR A 179 11.24 2.84 -13.08
N PRO A 180 10.28 3.51 -13.74
CA PRO A 180 9.06 3.99 -13.08
C PRO A 180 8.15 2.88 -12.55
N HIS A 181 7.98 1.78 -13.31
CA HIS A 181 7.18 0.64 -12.86
C HIS A 181 7.79 -0.04 -11.63
N ARG A 182 9.12 -0.17 -11.60
CA ARG A 182 9.84 -0.68 -10.42
C ARG A 182 9.66 0.27 -9.24
N TRP A 183 9.82 1.58 -9.45
CA TRP A 183 9.59 2.56 -8.40
C TRP A 183 8.17 2.46 -7.84
N GLN A 184 7.15 2.30 -8.68
CA GLN A 184 5.76 2.11 -8.23
C GLN A 184 5.56 0.82 -7.43
N ASN A 185 6.21 -0.28 -7.83
CA ASN A 185 6.19 -1.53 -7.08
C ASN A 185 6.88 -1.40 -5.72
N ASP A 186 8.01 -0.68 -5.68
CA ASP A 186 8.77 -0.42 -4.46
C ASP A 186 8.03 0.59 -3.54
N HIS A 187 7.02 1.31 -4.05
CA HIS A 187 6.27 2.34 -3.34
C HIS A 187 4.74 2.22 -3.54
N PRO A 188 4.10 1.12 -3.09
CA PRO A 188 2.69 0.84 -3.37
C PRO A 188 1.75 1.93 -2.82
N GLY A 189 0.79 2.39 -3.61
CA GLY A 189 -0.12 3.48 -3.21
C GLY A 189 0.47 4.90 -3.31
N LEU A 190 1.77 5.04 -3.63
CA LEU A 190 2.33 6.34 -4.00
C LEU A 190 2.10 6.64 -5.48
N SER A 191 1.78 7.90 -5.77
CA SER A 191 1.56 8.37 -7.13
C SER A 191 2.87 8.84 -7.76
N LEU A 192 3.18 8.35 -8.97
CA LEU A 192 4.25 8.92 -9.78
C LEU A 192 4.08 10.42 -10.00
N ALA A 193 2.84 10.91 -10.10
CA ALA A 193 2.57 12.31 -10.31
C ALA A 193 2.93 13.16 -9.09
N ARG A 194 2.41 12.78 -7.93
CA ARG A 194 2.46 13.59 -6.70
C ARG A 194 3.71 13.32 -5.86
N ASP A 195 4.08 12.05 -5.71
CA ASP A 195 4.95 11.58 -4.64
C ASP A 195 6.38 11.30 -5.14
N CYS A 196 6.55 10.94 -6.41
CA CYS A 196 7.88 10.78 -7.01
C CYS A 196 8.63 12.12 -7.06
N ARG A 197 9.66 12.26 -6.20
CA ARG A 197 10.51 13.47 -6.12
C ARG A 197 11.17 13.82 -7.45
N LEU A 198 11.52 12.81 -8.25
CA LEU A 198 12.13 13.03 -9.55
C LEU A 198 11.13 13.68 -10.52
N ASN A 199 9.87 13.24 -10.54
CA ASN A 199 8.80 13.89 -11.31
C ASN A 199 8.51 15.32 -10.83
N ARG A 200 8.55 15.57 -9.51
CA ARG A 200 8.43 16.94 -8.96
C ARG A 200 9.53 17.87 -9.46
N LEU A 201 10.71 17.34 -9.79
CA LEU A 201 11.83 18.07 -10.37
C LEU A 201 11.66 18.25 -11.89
N THR A 202 11.41 17.18 -12.62
CA THR A 202 11.43 17.14 -14.09
C THR A 202 10.20 17.78 -14.74
N THR A 203 9.06 17.83 -14.03
CA THR A 203 7.82 18.47 -14.53
C THR A 203 8.05 19.92 -14.94
N ALA A 204 8.86 20.68 -14.17
CA ALA A 204 9.20 22.08 -14.49
C ALA A 204 10.02 22.23 -15.80
N PHE A 205 10.55 21.13 -16.33
CA PHE A 205 11.30 21.05 -17.58
C PHE A 205 10.48 20.41 -18.71
N GLY A 206 9.18 20.15 -18.50
CA GLY A 206 8.30 19.57 -19.51
C GLY A 206 8.41 18.06 -19.68
N LEU A 207 8.93 17.35 -18.66
CA LEU A 207 9.18 15.92 -18.67
C LEU A 207 8.56 15.26 -17.45
N VAL A 208 7.95 14.08 -17.61
CA VAL A 208 7.44 13.29 -16.49
C VAL A 208 7.63 11.79 -16.78
N PHE A 209 8.16 11.04 -15.83
CA PHE A 209 8.21 9.58 -15.89
C PHE A 209 6.81 9.01 -15.68
N ASP A 210 6.40 8.07 -16.53
CA ASP A 210 5.06 7.48 -16.52
C ASP A 210 5.07 5.96 -16.36
N SER A 211 3.90 5.38 -16.10
CA SER A 211 3.75 3.98 -15.71
C SER A 211 3.87 2.98 -16.86
N ARG A 212 4.03 3.44 -18.11
CA ARG A 212 4.25 2.52 -19.22
C ARG A 212 5.63 1.86 -19.09
N TRP A 213 5.71 0.61 -19.50
CA TRP A 213 6.93 -0.16 -19.50
C TRP A 213 6.95 -1.13 -20.68
N PHE A 214 8.16 -1.57 -21.03
CA PHE A 214 8.38 -2.50 -22.12
C PHE A 214 9.54 -3.44 -21.79
N SER A 215 9.40 -4.71 -22.17
CA SER A 215 10.42 -5.75 -22.09
C SER A 215 10.44 -6.52 -23.41
N GLN A 216 11.60 -7.04 -23.80
CA GLN A 216 11.78 -7.86 -25.00
C GLN A 216 12.73 -9.04 -24.71
N ASP A 217 12.54 -10.15 -25.42
CA ASP A 217 13.21 -11.42 -25.10
C ASP A 217 14.59 -11.59 -25.77
N ASP A 218 14.87 -10.85 -26.84
CA ASP A 218 16.05 -11.07 -27.69
C ASP A 218 17.33 -10.33 -27.24
N GLU A 219 17.29 -9.65 -26.09
CA GLU A 219 18.35 -8.81 -25.51
C GLU A 219 19.01 -7.81 -26.49
N THR A 220 18.35 -7.49 -27.61
CA THR A 220 18.87 -6.53 -28.58
C THR A 220 18.75 -5.10 -28.05
N GLY A 221 19.72 -4.24 -28.37
CA GLY A 221 19.68 -2.85 -27.92
C GLY A 221 18.65 -2.02 -28.69
N PHE A 222 18.38 -0.84 -28.14
CA PHE A 222 17.33 0.06 -28.60
C PHE A 222 17.89 1.07 -29.61
N ALA A 223 17.33 1.08 -30.82
CA ALA A 223 17.71 2.03 -31.85
C ALA A 223 17.51 3.49 -31.39
N VAL A 224 18.53 4.32 -31.59
CA VAL A 224 18.46 5.76 -31.33
C VAL A 224 17.98 6.44 -32.61
N VAL A 225 16.71 6.82 -32.63
CA VAL A 225 16.13 7.54 -33.76
C VAL A 225 16.50 9.03 -33.65
N PRO A 226 17.07 9.64 -34.71
CA PRO A 226 17.32 11.08 -34.73
C PRO A 226 16.05 11.86 -34.36
N PRO A 227 16.11 12.88 -33.48
CA PRO A 227 14.90 13.57 -33.02
C PRO A 227 14.03 14.15 -34.14
N ARG A 228 14.64 14.54 -35.26
CA ARG A 228 13.94 15.02 -36.49
C ARG A 228 13.07 13.95 -37.19
N ASN A 229 13.30 12.67 -36.88
CA ASN A 229 12.61 11.53 -37.48
C ASN A 229 11.56 10.94 -36.52
N LEU A 230 11.46 11.45 -35.28
CA LEU A 230 10.43 11.04 -34.34
C LEU A 230 9.09 11.66 -34.74
N SER A 231 8.00 10.91 -34.56
CA SER A 231 6.65 11.46 -34.72
C SER A 231 6.42 12.58 -33.71
N GLU A 232 5.80 13.68 -34.13
CA GLU A 232 5.49 14.80 -33.24
C GLU A 232 4.52 14.43 -32.12
N PHE A 233 3.78 13.31 -32.28
CA PHE A 233 2.82 12.80 -31.30
C PHE A 233 3.47 12.07 -30.12
N PHE A 234 4.80 11.96 -30.07
CA PHE A 234 5.54 11.70 -28.82
C PHE A 234 5.50 12.88 -27.84
N HIS A 235 5.09 14.07 -28.31
CA HIS A 235 4.88 15.24 -27.48
C HIS A 235 3.40 15.37 -27.11
N ALA A 236 3.06 15.19 -25.84
CA ALA A 236 1.67 15.04 -25.38
C ALA A 236 0.80 16.30 -25.61
N ASP A 237 1.34 17.51 -25.52
CA ASP A 237 0.57 18.73 -25.87
C ASP A 237 0.27 18.82 -27.38
N ARG A 238 1.16 18.33 -28.26
CA ARG A 238 0.91 18.27 -29.71
C ARG A 238 -0.16 17.24 -30.01
N ALA A 239 -0.05 16.06 -29.41
CA ALA A 239 -1.06 15.02 -29.46
C ALA A 239 -2.43 15.51 -28.99
N PHE A 240 -2.48 16.21 -27.85
CA PHE A 240 -3.74 16.74 -27.30
C PHE A 240 -4.40 17.76 -28.24
N ARG A 241 -3.62 18.64 -28.87
CA ARG A 241 -4.15 19.61 -29.85
C ARG A 241 -4.64 18.94 -31.12
N ALA A 242 -3.90 17.96 -31.63
CA ALA A 242 -4.25 17.26 -32.85
C ALA A 242 -5.51 16.39 -32.68
N LEU A 243 -5.69 15.76 -31.52
CA LEU A 243 -6.92 15.01 -31.22
C LEU A 243 -8.14 15.91 -31.00
N ARG A 244 -7.93 17.22 -30.79
CA ARG A 244 -8.98 18.23 -30.62
C ARG A 244 -9.26 19.03 -31.90
N SER A 245 -8.45 18.87 -32.93
CA SER A 245 -8.72 19.50 -34.22
C SER A 245 -9.67 18.63 -35.05
N ASP A 246 -10.32 19.23 -36.04
CA ASP A 246 -11.13 18.48 -37.02
C ASP A 246 -10.27 17.70 -38.04
N GLU A 247 -8.94 17.62 -37.83
CA GLU A 247 -8.02 16.98 -38.76
C GLU A 247 -8.02 15.46 -38.57
N THR A 248 -8.16 14.73 -39.68
CA THR A 248 -8.10 13.26 -39.65
C THR A 248 -6.64 12.80 -39.57
N LEU A 249 -6.26 12.19 -38.45
CA LEU A 249 -4.94 11.59 -38.27
C LEU A 249 -4.85 10.20 -38.93
N GLU A 250 -3.67 9.84 -39.41
CA GLU A 250 -3.40 8.44 -39.79
C GLU A 250 -3.55 7.52 -38.58
N VAL A 251 -4.00 6.28 -38.80
CA VAL A 251 -4.34 5.33 -37.70
C VAL A 251 -3.19 5.13 -36.71
N ARG A 252 -1.94 5.08 -37.20
CA ARG A 252 -0.74 4.93 -36.35
C ARG A 252 -0.53 6.16 -35.46
N ASP A 253 -0.63 7.34 -36.06
CA ASP A 253 -0.43 8.62 -35.37
C ASP A 253 -1.56 8.94 -34.40
N GLY A 254 -2.81 8.61 -34.75
CA GLY A 254 -3.95 8.71 -33.82
C GLY A 254 -3.78 7.82 -32.59
N LYS A 255 -3.30 6.57 -32.77
CA LYS A 255 -3.00 5.67 -31.64
C LYS A 255 -1.87 6.21 -30.76
N LEU A 256 -0.80 6.72 -31.35
CA LEU A 256 0.33 7.30 -30.63
C LEU A 256 -0.09 8.57 -29.86
N ALA A 257 -0.83 9.47 -30.52
CA ALA A 257 -1.34 10.68 -29.91
C ALA A 257 -2.21 10.36 -28.70
N PHE A 258 -3.14 9.40 -28.86
CA PHE A 258 -4.00 8.97 -27.78
C PHE A 258 -3.20 8.37 -26.60
N ALA A 259 -2.21 7.52 -26.89
CA ALA A 259 -1.34 6.93 -25.88
C ALA A 259 -0.54 7.99 -25.11
N SER A 260 -0.02 9.03 -25.79
CA SER A 260 0.72 10.13 -25.17
C SER A 260 -0.16 11.00 -24.27
N VAL A 261 -1.39 11.33 -24.70
CA VAL A 261 -2.34 12.10 -23.88
C VAL A 261 -2.77 11.30 -22.65
N ARG A 262 -3.07 10.01 -22.83
CA ARG A 262 -3.42 9.12 -21.73
C ARG A 262 -2.28 9.00 -20.71
N ALA A 263 -1.04 8.83 -21.18
CA ALA A 263 0.12 8.78 -20.31
C ALA A 263 0.32 10.08 -19.51
N ALA A 264 0.13 11.25 -20.15
CA ALA A 264 0.17 12.54 -19.47
C ALA A 264 -0.94 12.68 -18.41
N ALA A 265 -2.17 12.25 -18.73
CA ALA A 265 -3.31 12.29 -17.81
C ALA A 265 -3.10 11.39 -16.58
N THR A 266 -2.26 10.35 -16.67
CA THR A 266 -1.88 9.51 -15.52
C THR A 266 -0.68 10.06 -14.76
N ALA A 267 0.33 10.59 -15.46
CA ALA A 267 1.63 10.91 -14.87
C ALA A 267 1.75 12.34 -14.33
N LEU A 268 0.95 13.29 -14.82
CA LEU A 268 1.04 14.69 -14.34
C LEU A 268 0.26 14.90 -13.04
N THR A 269 0.75 15.85 -12.24
CA THR A 269 0.02 16.36 -11.07
C THR A 269 -1.22 17.10 -11.51
N ASP A 270 -2.27 17.07 -10.69
CA ASP A 270 -3.60 17.57 -11.04
C ASP A 270 -3.65 19.07 -11.33
N PHE A 271 -2.59 19.79 -10.96
CA PHE A 271 -2.44 21.23 -11.10
C PHE A 271 -1.39 21.64 -12.12
N GLU A 272 -0.79 20.70 -12.86
CA GLU A 272 0.20 21.04 -13.88
C GLU A 272 -0.44 22.00 -14.92
N PRO A 273 0.06 23.23 -15.04
CA PRO A 273 -0.65 24.30 -15.75
C PRO A 273 -0.55 24.22 -17.27
N THR A 274 0.42 23.49 -17.81
CA THR A 274 0.74 23.48 -19.25
C THR A 274 -0.18 22.55 -20.03
N LEU A 275 -0.45 21.36 -19.49
CA LEU A 275 -1.21 20.31 -20.16
C LEU A 275 -2.32 19.72 -19.26
N MET A 276 -2.06 19.43 -17.99
CA MET A 276 -3.09 18.80 -17.12
C MET A 276 -4.33 19.68 -16.97
N VAL A 277 -4.15 20.95 -16.58
CA VAL A 277 -5.28 21.88 -16.40
C VAL A 277 -6.08 22.07 -17.70
N PRO A 278 -5.46 22.27 -18.88
CA PRO A 278 -6.17 22.24 -20.16
C PRO A 278 -6.95 20.95 -20.45
N MET A 279 -6.38 19.78 -20.15
CA MET A 279 -7.07 18.49 -20.36
C MET A 279 -8.30 18.35 -19.45
N ARG A 280 -8.17 18.73 -18.16
CA ARG A 280 -9.29 18.69 -17.22
C ARG A 280 -10.42 19.64 -17.64
N ARG A 281 -10.10 20.88 -18.01
CA ARG A 281 -11.11 21.83 -18.52
C ARG A 281 -11.80 21.31 -19.77
N PHE A 282 -11.05 20.70 -20.68
CA PHE A 282 -11.63 20.10 -21.88
C PHE A 282 -12.59 18.95 -21.53
N ALA A 283 -12.22 18.09 -20.56
CA ALA A 283 -13.09 17.02 -20.08
C ALA A 283 -14.37 17.53 -19.39
N GLU A 284 -14.34 18.70 -18.74
CA GLU A 284 -15.52 19.35 -18.14
C GLU A 284 -16.40 20.10 -19.15
N GLU A 285 -15.80 20.69 -20.20
CA GLU A 285 -16.48 21.61 -21.14
C GLU A 285 -17.06 20.92 -22.38
N ASP A 286 -16.58 19.73 -22.75
CA ASP A 286 -16.96 18.99 -23.96
C ASP A 286 -17.40 17.57 -23.57
N ASP A 287 -18.69 17.35 -23.35
CA ASP A 287 -19.25 16.05 -22.96
C ASP A 287 -19.58 15.13 -24.16
N GLU A 288 -19.49 15.64 -25.38
CA GLU A 288 -19.83 14.89 -26.61
C GLU A 288 -18.61 14.18 -27.23
N SER A 289 -17.38 14.66 -26.99
CA SER A 289 -16.17 14.09 -27.57
C SER A 289 -15.72 12.79 -26.87
N PRO A 290 -15.41 11.69 -27.61
CA PRO A 290 -14.88 10.45 -27.04
C PRO A 290 -13.60 10.64 -26.21
N LEU A 291 -12.74 11.59 -26.60
CA LEU A 291 -11.52 11.90 -25.85
C LEU A 291 -11.85 12.55 -24.51
N ALA A 292 -12.81 13.48 -24.49
CA ALA A 292 -13.20 14.18 -23.28
C ALA A 292 -13.89 13.25 -22.28
N HIS A 293 -14.78 12.37 -22.77
CA HIS A 293 -15.39 11.33 -21.96
C HIS A 293 -14.34 10.39 -21.33
N GLN A 294 -13.36 9.93 -22.10
CA GLN A 294 -12.30 9.08 -21.58
C GLN A 294 -11.38 9.80 -20.59
N LEU A 295 -11.11 11.09 -20.79
CA LEU A 295 -10.38 11.90 -19.81
C LEU A 295 -11.20 12.08 -18.53
N ALA A 296 -12.51 12.34 -18.63
CA ALA A 296 -13.42 12.48 -17.50
C ALA A 296 -13.45 11.22 -16.64
N LEU A 297 -13.66 10.04 -17.25
CA LEU A 297 -13.60 8.75 -16.55
C LEU A 297 -12.26 8.54 -15.83
N ARG A 298 -11.16 8.88 -16.49
CA ARG A 298 -9.82 8.75 -15.89
C ARG A 298 -9.60 9.70 -14.72
N PHE A 299 -10.14 10.90 -14.77
CA PHE A 299 -10.08 11.83 -13.65
C PHE A 299 -10.98 11.38 -12.50
N GLU A 300 -12.17 10.83 -12.81
CA GLU A 300 -13.09 10.26 -11.82
C GLU A 300 -12.48 9.04 -11.10
N ASP A 301 -11.84 8.12 -11.83
CA ASP A 301 -11.09 6.99 -11.26
C ASP A 301 -9.99 7.48 -10.31
N ARG A 302 -9.25 8.52 -10.70
CA ARG A 302 -8.20 9.13 -9.85
C ARG A 302 -8.78 9.81 -8.62
N GLU A 303 -9.93 10.47 -8.74
CA GLU A 303 -10.67 11.09 -7.62
C GLU A 303 -11.09 10.05 -6.59
N LYS A 304 -11.65 8.91 -7.03
CA LYS A 304 -12.07 7.79 -6.17
C LYS A 304 -10.90 7.07 -5.50
N LEU A 305 -9.78 6.86 -6.20
CA LEU A 305 -8.62 6.10 -5.70
C LEU A 305 -7.68 6.90 -4.80
N HIS A 306 -7.57 8.23 -4.99
CA HIS A 306 -6.50 9.00 -4.35
C HIS A 306 -6.95 10.27 -3.62
N GLY A 307 -8.27 10.52 -3.53
CA GLY A 307 -8.81 11.67 -2.80
C GLY A 307 -8.29 13.00 -3.35
N LEU A 308 -8.45 13.22 -4.66
CA LEU A 308 -7.92 14.42 -5.30
C LEU A 308 -8.51 15.70 -4.71
N GLU A 309 -7.65 16.71 -4.67
CA GLU A 309 -8.04 18.08 -4.36
C GLU A 309 -8.91 18.66 -5.49
N PRO A 310 -9.94 19.46 -5.16
CA PRO A 310 -10.72 20.19 -6.15
C PRO A 310 -9.83 20.99 -7.12
N LEU A 311 -10.16 20.97 -8.42
CA LEU A 311 -9.47 21.69 -9.52
C LEU A 311 -9.17 23.17 -9.22
N ASP A 312 -9.96 23.75 -8.33
CA ASP A 312 -9.95 25.15 -7.97
C ASP A 312 -9.17 25.47 -6.71
N GLN A 313 -8.42 24.55 -6.10
CA GLN A 313 -7.62 24.82 -4.90
C GLN A 313 -6.17 24.35 -5.09
N ARG A 314 -5.18 25.23 -4.90
CA ARG A 314 -3.76 24.91 -5.00
C ARG A 314 -3.03 25.30 -3.73
N PHE A 315 -2.46 24.34 -3.03
CA PHE A 315 -1.68 24.64 -1.84
C PHE A 315 -0.18 24.78 -2.16
N GLY A 316 0.45 25.82 -1.61
CA GLY A 316 1.90 25.98 -1.59
C GLY A 316 2.58 25.09 -0.54
N PRO A 317 3.92 24.97 -0.56
CA PRO A 317 4.64 24.18 0.43
C PRO A 317 4.44 24.73 1.85
N TRP A 318 4.53 23.84 2.84
CA TRP A 318 4.58 24.24 4.24
C TRP A 318 5.93 24.86 4.58
N TRP A 319 5.90 25.89 5.43
CA TRP A 319 7.06 26.53 6.02
C TRP A 319 6.93 26.57 7.52
N LEU A 320 8.02 26.27 8.23
CA LEU A 320 8.12 26.33 9.68
C LEU A 320 9.12 27.42 10.08
N ALA A 321 8.70 28.33 10.94
CA ALA A 321 9.58 29.26 11.64
C ALA A 321 9.54 29.00 13.15
N GLY A 322 10.71 29.01 13.77
CA GLY A 322 10.89 28.78 15.20
C GLY A 322 12.15 27.96 15.51
N PRO A 323 12.32 27.50 16.77
CA PRO A 323 11.49 27.81 17.94
C PRO A 323 11.67 29.27 18.40
N PHE A 324 10.59 29.90 18.85
CA PHE A 324 10.59 31.22 19.48
C PHE A 324 10.28 31.12 20.98
N PRO A 325 10.89 31.96 21.84
CA PRO A 325 10.51 32.03 23.25
C PRO A 325 9.08 32.57 23.37
N ALA A 326 8.17 31.79 23.95
CA ALA A 326 6.78 32.19 24.12
C ALA A 326 6.58 33.10 25.35
N GLY A 327 7.40 32.91 26.39
CA GLY A 327 7.56 33.76 27.57
C GLY A 327 6.30 34.01 28.40
N ASP A 328 6.32 33.62 29.68
CA ASP A 328 5.18 33.75 30.61
C ASP A 328 3.95 32.95 30.14
N LEU A 329 4.15 31.81 29.47
CA LEU A 329 3.06 30.84 29.30
C LEU A 329 2.53 30.46 30.69
N HIS A 330 1.22 30.29 30.84
CA HIS A 330 0.52 30.03 32.12
C HIS A 330 0.39 31.21 33.10
N LYS A 331 0.83 32.43 32.76
CA LYS A 331 0.43 33.64 33.52
C LYS A 331 -0.79 34.31 32.87
N GLU A 332 -1.77 34.67 33.71
CA GLU A 332 -2.94 35.50 33.41
C GLU A 332 -3.47 35.41 31.96
N GLY A 333 -4.24 34.35 31.63
CA GLY A 333 -5.13 34.33 30.47
C GLY A 333 -4.46 34.39 29.08
N LEU A 334 -3.15 34.13 28.97
CA LEU A 334 -2.41 34.11 27.70
C LEU A 334 -2.06 32.67 27.27
N PRO A 335 -3.00 31.91 26.67
CA PRO A 335 -2.80 30.51 26.31
C PRO A 335 -1.68 30.30 25.27
N LEU A 336 -1.37 31.31 24.46
CA LEU A 336 -0.28 31.27 23.46
C LEU A 336 0.99 32.02 23.88
N GLY A 337 1.02 32.67 25.05
CA GLY A 337 2.11 33.53 25.49
C GLY A 337 2.13 34.90 24.79
N LYS A 338 3.22 35.66 24.94
CA LYS A 338 3.33 37.03 24.38
C LYS A 338 3.44 37.02 22.86
N PRO A 339 2.90 38.04 22.14
CA PRO A 339 3.05 38.16 20.70
C PRO A 339 4.51 38.13 20.24
N LEU A 340 4.79 37.34 19.22
CA LEU A 340 6.10 37.18 18.61
C LEU A 340 6.37 38.29 17.59
N LYS A 341 7.64 38.62 17.37
CA LYS A 341 8.02 39.64 16.38
C LYS A 341 7.63 39.30 14.93
N ILE A 342 7.55 38.01 14.61
CA ILE A 342 7.20 37.50 13.28
C ILE A 342 5.71 37.73 12.94
N GLU A 343 4.84 37.77 13.95
CA GLU A 343 3.39 37.93 13.73
C GLU A 343 3.07 39.25 13.00
N GLY A 344 3.77 40.34 13.34
CA GLY A 344 3.56 41.63 12.68
C GLY A 344 3.97 41.70 11.21
N GLU A 345 4.70 40.70 10.68
CA GLU A 345 4.95 40.52 9.24
C GLU A 345 3.78 39.77 8.58
N LEU A 346 3.30 38.70 9.23
CA LEU A 346 2.24 37.83 8.75
C LEU A 346 0.85 38.48 8.79
N GLU A 347 0.59 39.34 9.78
CA GLU A 347 -0.62 40.17 9.87
C GLU A 347 -0.76 41.15 8.69
N ARG A 348 0.32 41.40 7.92
CA ARG A 348 0.28 42.26 6.73
C ARG A 348 0.07 41.51 5.43
N CYS A 349 0.11 40.18 5.46
CA CYS A 349 -0.18 39.38 4.27
C CYS A 349 -1.67 39.50 3.98
N THR A 350 -2.03 39.96 2.78
CA THR A 350 -3.42 40.08 2.33
C THR A 350 -3.65 39.22 1.11
N LYS A 351 -4.92 38.91 0.81
CA LYS A 351 -5.32 38.27 -0.44
C LYS A 351 -4.64 38.94 -1.65
N ASP A 352 -4.09 38.11 -2.54
CA ASP A 352 -3.31 38.43 -3.74
C ASP A 352 -2.04 39.26 -3.52
N GLY A 353 -1.76 39.64 -2.27
CA GLY A 353 -0.57 40.36 -1.85
C GLY A 353 0.68 39.48 -1.82
N PRO A 354 1.84 40.07 -1.50
CA PRO A 354 3.04 39.31 -1.23
C PRO A 354 2.92 38.54 0.09
N GLY A 355 3.43 37.30 0.11
CA GLY A 355 3.61 36.52 1.33
C GLY A 355 4.77 37.05 2.19
N PRO A 356 5.09 36.36 3.30
CA PRO A 356 6.24 36.69 4.14
C PRO A 356 7.56 36.52 3.39
N ASP A 357 8.60 37.20 3.86
CA ASP A 357 9.98 37.04 3.39
C ASP A 357 10.53 35.71 3.91
N LEU A 358 10.42 34.68 3.09
CA LEU A 358 10.89 33.33 3.39
C LEU A 358 12.43 33.23 3.54
N ALA A 359 13.18 34.29 3.23
CA ALA A 359 14.62 34.37 3.48
C ALA A 359 14.99 35.06 4.81
N HIS A 360 14.00 35.57 5.57
CA HIS A 360 14.23 36.31 6.81
C HIS A 360 14.87 35.42 7.89
N VAL A 361 15.87 35.97 8.59
CA VAL A 361 16.53 35.32 9.74
C VAL A 361 16.42 36.19 11.00
N TRP A 362 15.81 35.65 12.06
CA TRP A 362 15.67 36.30 13.36
C TRP A 362 16.80 35.94 14.33
N ALA A 363 17.38 36.94 14.98
CA ALA A 363 18.35 36.77 16.05
C ALA A 363 17.66 36.64 17.43
N LEU A 364 17.92 35.53 18.12
CA LEU A 364 17.38 35.20 19.44
C LEU A 364 18.52 35.03 20.46
N ARG A 365 18.21 35.10 21.77
CA ARG A 365 19.20 34.81 22.82
C ARG A 365 19.71 33.35 22.76
N SER A 366 18.86 32.44 22.29
CA SER A 366 19.13 31.00 22.14
C SER A 366 19.82 30.63 20.82
N GLY A 367 19.93 31.56 19.86
CA GLY A 367 20.50 31.29 18.53
C GLY A 367 19.82 32.10 17.42
N LYS A 368 19.77 31.54 16.21
CA LYS A 368 19.01 32.12 15.10
C LYS A 368 17.78 31.25 14.81
N SER A 369 16.69 31.89 14.40
CA SER A 369 15.53 31.23 13.80
C SER A 369 15.34 31.76 12.38
N ALA A 370 14.83 30.93 11.48
CA ALA A 370 14.57 31.26 10.08
C ALA A 370 13.40 30.41 9.59
N TRP A 371 12.77 30.84 8.50
CA TRP A 371 11.86 29.98 7.75
C TRP A 371 12.61 28.78 7.21
N ARG A 372 11.98 27.61 7.29
CA ARG A 372 12.47 26.37 6.72
C ARG A 372 11.31 25.70 5.98
N PRO A 373 11.52 25.17 4.78
CA PRO A 373 10.50 24.33 4.16
C PRO A 373 10.26 23.12 5.08
N LEU A 374 8.99 22.79 5.27
CA LEU A 374 8.59 21.57 5.94
C LEU A 374 8.15 20.60 4.85
N GLU A 375 8.94 19.56 4.63
CA GLU A 375 8.51 18.41 3.85
C GLU A 375 7.57 17.60 4.73
N PHE A 376 6.28 17.86 4.59
CA PHE A 376 5.25 17.08 5.25
C PHE A 376 4.95 15.85 4.38
N GLU A 377 5.88 14.89 4.47
CA GLU A 377 5.81 13.59 3.80
C GLU A 377 5.38 12.54 4.82
N VAL A 378 4.22 11.91 4.60
CA VAL A 378 3.70 10.84 5.45
C VAL A 378 3.72 9.55 4.63
N GLY A 379 4.68 8.67 4.91
CA GLY A 379 4.82 7.39 4.21
C GLY A 379 5.20 7.52 2.73
N GLY A 380 5.96 8.56 2.38
CA GLY A 380 6.30 8.88 0.99
C GLY A 380 5.38 9.89 0.31
N GLU A 381 4.22 10.18 0.90
CA GLU A 381 3.19 11.03 0.31
C GLU A 381 3.27 12.47 0.81
N MET A 382 3.29 13.45 -0.10
CA MET A 382 3.17 14.87 0.28
C MET A 382 1.75 15.20 0.72
N ARG A 383 1.60 15.70 1.94
CA ARG A 383 0.31 16.01 2.54
C ARG A 383 0.07 17.51 2.65
N ASN A 384 -1.17 17.94 2.40
CA ASN A 384 -1.59 19.31 2.70
C ASN A 384 -1.90 19.52 4.18
N VAL A 385 -2.44 18.50 4.81
CA VAL A 385 -2.90 18.49 6.18
C VAL A 385 -2.57 17.11 6.75
N GLY A 386 -2.26 17.03 8.04
CA GLY A 386 -2.09 15.78 8.75
C GLY A 386 -1.52 16.00 10.15
N LEU A 387 -1.16 14.90 10.83
CA LEU A 387 -0.56 14.93 12.16
C LEU A 387 0.90 15.39 12.11
N MET A 388 1.18 16.54 12.70
CA MET A 388 2.51 17.12 12.85
C MET A 388 2.98 17.00 14.29
N ASN A 389 4.03 16.21 14.50
CA ASN A 389 4.77 16.20 15.75
C ASN A 389 5.83 17.30 15.72
N LEU A 390 5.44 18.50 16.14
CA LEU A 390 6.28 19.69 16.04
C LEU A 390 7.54 19.57 16.89
N ARG A 391 7.49 18.79 17.99
CA ARG A 391 8.68 18.47 18.78
C ARG A 391 9.72 17.69 17.97
N SER A 392 9.32 16.55 17.40
CA SER A 392 10.21 15.69 16.61
C SER A 392 10.78 16.44 15.39
N ILE A 393 9.92 17.19 14.69
CA ILE A 393 10.31 18.04 13.55
C ILE A 393 11.41 19.04 13.97
N LEU A 394 11.23 19.72 15.11
CA LEU A 394 12.21 20.67 15.63
C LEU A 394 13.51 19.99 16.07
N GLU A 395 13.44 18.83 16.73
CA GLU A 395 14.62 18.07 17.15
C GLU A 395 15.54 17.69 15.98
N GLY A 396 14.95 17.39 14.81
CA GLY A 396 15.67 17.08 13.57
C GLY A 396 16.38 18.28 12.94
N VAL A 397 15.87 19.50 13.12
CA VAL A 397 16.41 20.71 12.47
C VAL A 397 17.25 21.60 13.39
N LEU A 398 17.22 21.35 14.71
CA LEU A 398 17.97 22.13 15.70
C LEU A 398 19.39 21.61 15.88
N SER A 399 20.35 22.53 15.98
CA SER A 399 21.73 22.16 16.35
C SER A 399 21.80 21.58 17.76
N GLU A 400 22.77 20.72 18.04
CA GLU A 400 23.01 20.15 19.38
C GLU A 400 23.12 21.24 20.47
N ARG A 401 23.68 22.40 20.13
CA ARG A 401 23.79 23.55 21.03
C ARG A 401 22.42 24.18 21.35
N GLN A 402 21.53 24.26 20.35
CA GLN A 402 20.15 24.74 20.56
C GLN A 402 19.36 23.71 21.37
N ARG A 403 19.53 22.41 21.08
CA ARG A 403 18.88 21.33 21.82
C ARG A 403 19.23 21.34 23.31
N ARG A 404 20.47 21.67 23.66
CA ARG A 404 20.96 21.72 25.05
C ARG A 404 20.54 22.98 25.85
N LYS A 405 19.99 24.01 25.23
CA LYS A 405 19.76 25.34 25.84
C LYS A 405 18.29 25.68 26.05
N THR A 406 17.50 24.73 26.57
CA THR A 406 16.16 25.02 27.12
C THR A 406 15.14 25.43 26.05
N TRP A 407 14.92 24.58 25.04
CA TRP A 407 13.75 24.69 24.17
C TRP A 407 12.59 23.77 24.63
N ASP A 408 12.82 22.93 25.64
CA ASP A 408 11.84 21.97 26.17
C ASP A 408 10.70 22.61 27.01
N GLU A 409 10.78 23.92 27.30
CA GLU A 409 9.80 24.62 28.12
C GLU A 409 9.51 26.02 27.51
N GLU A 410 8.23 26.35 27.36
CA GLU A 410 7.68 27.64 26.90
C GLU A 410 8.09 28.14 25.49
N VAL A 411 7.76 27.38 24.45
CA VAL A 411 8.17 27.68 23.07
C VAL A 411 6.99 27.77 22.11
N SER A 412 7.09 28.69 21.15
CA SER A 412 6.16 28.86 20.03
C SER A 412 6.80 28.57 18.68
N VAL A 413 6.01 28.09 17.74
CA VAL A 413 6.33 28.02 16.30
C VAL A 413 5.25 28.67 15.46
N ILE A 414 5.63 29.06 14.26
CA ILE A 414 4.72 29.47 13.20
C ILE A 414 4.81 28.49 12.04
N LEU A 415 3.67 27.99 11.59
CA LEU A 415 3.52 27.30 10.32
C LEU A 415 2.91 28.27 9.30
N TYR A 416 3.37 28.26 8.06
CA TYR A 416 2.86 29.11 6.98
C TYR A 416 2.75 28.34 5.66
N ARG A 417 1.74 28.67 4.85
CA ARG A 417 1.68 28.33 3.43
C ARG A 417 0.76 29.27 2.65
N SER A 418 0.92 29.28 1.32
CA SER A 418 -0.05 29.92 0.42
C SER A 418 -1.14 28.93 -0.01
N LEU A 419 -2.32 29.44 -0.34
CA LEU A 419 -3.43 28.71 -0.94
C LEU A 419 -3.96 29.54 -2.12
N GLU A 420 -4.07 29.00 -3.32
CA GLU A 420 -4.60 29.71 -4.49
C GLU A 420 -5.90 29.07 -4.96
N LEU A 421 -6.96 29.87 -5.05
CA LEU A 421 -8.27 29.43 -5.53
C LEU A 421 -8.59 29.92 -6.94
N ALA A 422 -9.05 29.03 -7.82
CA ALA A 422 -9.46 29.39 -9.18
C ALA A 422 -10.88 29.97 -9.27
N LYS A 423 -11.78 29.57 -8.35
CA LYS A 423 -13.14 30.09 -8.15
C LYS A 423 -13.41 30.20 -6.64
N PRO A 424 -14.40 30.98 -6.19
CA PRO A 424 -14.78 31.00 -4.78
C PRO A 424 -15.20 29.61 -4.30
N GLY A 425 -14.79 29.25 -3.09
CA GLY A 425 -15.02 27.93 -2.51
C GLY A 425 -14.94 27.96 -0.99
N THR A 426 -15.30 26.86 -0.33
CA THR A 426 -15.17 26.73 1.13
C THR A 426 -14.11 25.69 1.43
N LEU A 427 -13.06 26.09 2.14
CA LEU A 427 -12.06 25.16 2.69
C LEU A 427 -12.58 24.66 4.03
N GLN A 428 -12.90 23.37 4.10
CA GLN A 428 -13.25 22.71 5.36
C GLN A 428 -12.01 22.08 5.97
N LEU A 429 -11.78 22.30 7.27
CA LEU A 429 -10.66 21.75 8.02
C LEU A 429 -11.14 21.26 9.37
N ARG A 430 -10.66 20.10 9.80
CA ARG A 430 -10.73 19.69 11.20
C ARG A 430 -9.37 19.92 11.86
N LEU A 431 -9.39 20.60 13.00
CA LEU A 431 -8.21 20.98 13.76
C LEU A 431 -8.15 20.18 15.05
N GLU A 432 -7.02 19.55 15.33
CA GLU A 432 -6.77 18.89 16.62
C GLU A 432 -5.39 19.33 17.13
N SER A 433 -5.25 19.58 18.42
CA SER A 433 -3.94 19.91 18.98
C SER A 433 -3.84 19.46 20.42
N THR A 434 -2.63 19.07 20.83
CA THR A 434 -2.31 18.84 22.25
C THR A 434 -1.99 20.13 22.98
N THR A 435 -1.84 21.24 22.27
CA THR A 435 -1.47 22.52 22.84
C THR A 435 -2.31 23.64 22.26
N PRO A 436 -2.39 24.81 22.92
CA PRO A 436 -3.07 25.96 22.33
C PRO A 436 -2.53 26.30 20.94
N ALA A 437 -3.44 26.50 19.99
CA ALA A 437 -3.10 26.94 18.64
C ALA A 437 -4.13 27.95 18.10
N GLU A 438 -3.68 28.85 17.23
CA GLU A 438 -4.52 29.86 16.57
C GLU A 438 -4.16 29.97 15.09
N PHE A 439 -5.20 30.10 14.29
CA PHE A 439 -5.18 30.01 12.84
C PHE A 439 -5.56 31.35 12.23
N TYR A 440 -4.89 31.67 11.14
CA TYR A 440 -5.02 32.95 10.48
C TYR A 440 -5.09 32.78 8.97
N VAL A 441 -5.95 33.57 8.33
CA VAL A 441 -6.02 33.72 6.88
C VAL A 441 -5.91 35.20 6.54
N ASP A 442 -4.99 35.53 5.63
CA ASP A 442 -4.76 36.91 5.16
C ASP A 442 -4.59 37.91 6.32
N GLY A 443 -3.83 37.48 7.33
CA GLY A 443 -3.52 38.28 8.52
C GLY A 443 -4.63 38.37 9.56
N ALA A 444 -5.82 37.83 9.30
CA ALA A 444 -6.94 37.82 10.23
C ALA A 444 -7.07 36.46 10.96
N PRO A 445 -7.28 36.44 12.30
CA PRO A 445 -7.54 35.20 13.02
C PRO A 445 -8.91 34.63 12.60
N VAL A 446 -8.94 33.34 12.28
CA VAL A 446 -10.15 32.64 11.80
C VAL A 446 -10.60 31.52 12.74
N ALA A 447 -9.68 30.89 13.48
CA ALA A 447 -9.99 29.82 14.41
C ALA A 447 -8.95 29.75 15.54
N ARG A 448 -9.36 29.22 16.69
CA ARG A 448 -8.50 28.98 17.85
C ARG A 448 -8.92 27.68 18.52
N ILE A 449 -7.94 26.88 18.92
CA ILE A 449 -8.14 25.64 19.66
C ILE A 449 -7.40 25.71 21.01
N LEU A 450 -8.13 25.43 22.08
CA LEU A 450 -7.67 25.26 23.44
C LEU A 450 -7.97 23.81 23.85
N PRO A 451 -6.96 22.91 23.95
CA PRO A 451 -7.19 21.48 24.14
C PRO A 451 -8.06 21.10 25.35
N GLU A 452 -8.11 21.97 26.37
CA GLU A 452 -8.98 21.79 27.54
C GLU A 452 -10.47 22.00 27.22
N GLU A 453 -10.78 22.85 26.23
CA GLU A 453 -12.13 23.26 25.82
C GLU A 453 -12.63 22.45 24.61
N GLU A 454 -11.80 22.27 23.58
CA GLU A 454 -12.15 21.54 22.35
C GLU A 454 -11.51 20.15 22.27
N ARG A 455 -11.89 19.29 23.22
CA ARG A 455 -11.35 17.92 23.35
C ARG A 455 -11.65 16.98 22.18
N ASP A 456 -12.56 17.31 21.29
CA ASP A 456 -12.91 16.48 20.12
C ASP A 456 -12.33 17.04 18.81
N GLY A 457 -11.56 18.14 18.90
CA GLY A 457 -11.14 18.93 17.75
C GLY A 457 -12.16 20.01 17.37
N LEU A 458 -11.78 20.84 16.41
CA LEU A 458 -12.56 21.99 15.93
C LEU A 458 -12.72 21.90 14.41
N ASP A 459 -13.96 21.78 13.94
CA ASP A 459 -14.29 21.91 12.52
C ASP A 459 -14.35 23.39 12.14
N VAL A 460 -13.65 23.76 11.07
CA VAL A 460 -13.50 25.13 10.59
C VAL A 460 -13.90 25.17 9.12
N GLU A 461 -14.89 26.01 8.81
CA GLU A 461 -15.28 26.31 7.44
C GLU A 461 -14.78 27.70 7.06
N LEU A 462 -13.93 27.76 6.04
CA LEU A 462 -13.33 28.99 5.56
C LEU A 462 -13.87 29.30 4.16
N PRO A 463 -14.89 30.16 4.02
CA PRO A 463 -15.30 30.65 2.71
C PRO A 463 -14.20 31.57 2.17
N LEU A 464 -13.64 31.20 1.02
CA LEU A 464 -12.55 31.91 0.35
C LEU A 464 -12.99 32.34 -1.05
N GLU A 465 -12.59 33.55 -1.41
CA GLU A 465 -12.79 34.08 -2.75
C GLU A 465 -11.74 33.53 -3.73
N ALA A 466 -11.97 33.65 -5.04
CA ALA A 466 -10.94 33.30 -6.02
C ALA A 466 -9.70 34.20 -5.88
N GLY A 467 -8.50 33.63 -5.90
CA GLY A 467 -7.23 34.35 -5.74
C GLY A 467 -6.26 33.65 -4.79
N ARG A 468 -5.10 34.27 -4.54
CA ARG A 468 -4.09 33.74 -3.60
C ARG A 468 -4.34 34.24 -2.19
N HIS A 469 -4.44 33.31 -1.25
CA HIS A 469 -4.60 33.50 0.17
C HIS A 469 -3.36 33.03 0.95
N HIS A 470 -3.18 33.55 2.15
CA HIS A 470 -2.06 33.25 3.04
C HIS A 470 -2.56 32.64 4.35
N LEU A 471 -2.28 31.35 4.56
CA LEU A 471 -2.65 30.60 5.76
C LEU A 471 -1.45 30.49 6.70
N TRP A 472 -1.62 30.82 7.97
CA TRP A 472 -0.60 30.56 8.99
C TRP A 472 -1.18 30.18 10.35
N ILE A 473 -0.37 29.47 11.13
CA ILE A 473 -0.76 28.87 12.41
C ILE A 473 0.28 29.21 13.45
N ARG A 474 -0.17 29.75 14.59
CA ARG A 474 0.64 29.89 15.79
C ARG A 474 0.31 28.77 16.74
N SER A 475 1.32 28.05 17.21
CA SER A 475 1.18 27.06 18.28
C SER A 475 2.23 27.29 19.34
N SER A 476 1.89 27.05 20.61
CA SER A 476 2.77 27.22 21.77
C SER A 476 2.66 26.02 22.69
N HIS A 477 3.76 25.54 23.26
CA HIS A 477 3.76 24.42 24.22
C HIS A 477 4.62 24.72 25.45
N ALA A 478 4.41 23.95 26.52
CA ALA A 478 5.08 24.17 27.80
C ALA A 478 5.62 22.91 28.50
N ASP A 479 5.17 21.71 28.13
CA ASP A 479 5.44 20.47 28.86
C ASP A 479 6.07 19.35 28.01
N GLY A 480 6.47 19.68 26.78
CA GLY A 480 7.14 18.76 25.86
C GLY A 480 6.22 17.83 25.06
N SER A 481 4.90 17.91 25.20
CA SER A 481 3.95 17.25 24.27
C SER A 481 3.45 18.27 23.25
N TRP A 482 3.81 18.10 21.97
CA TRP A 482 3.52 19.10 20.95
C TRP A 482 3.11 18.48 19.61
N GLY A 483 1.83 18.13 19.52
CA GLY A 483 1.21 17.68 18.30
C GLY A 483 0.11 18.64 17.82
N LEU A 484 0.03 18.77 16.50
CA LEU A 484 -1.02 19.51 15.80
C LEU A 484 -1.46 18.65 14.62
N ARG A 485 -2.74 18.34 14.51
CA ARG A 485 -3.33 17.70 13.33
C ARG A 485 -4.24 18.69 12.63
N LEU A 486 -4.07 18.78 11.31
CA LEU A 486 -5.09 19.29 10.42
C LEU A 486 -5.60 18.12 9.60
N SER A 487 -6.89 18.03 9.35
CA SER A 487 -7.47 17.13 8.35
C SER A 487 -8.49 17.90 7.49
N GLY A 488 -8.75 17.43 6.27
CA GLY A 488 -9.83 17.97 5.43
C GLY A 488 -11.19 17.39 5.84
N PRO A 489 -12.29 17.71 5.13
CA PRO A 489 -13.55 17.00 5.31
C PRO A 489 -13.39 15.59 4.73
N GLY A 490 -12.89 14.66 5.55
CA GLY A 490 -12.58 13.31 5.07
C GLY A 490 -11.49 12.60 5.87
N ASP A 491 -11.68 12.45 7.18
CA ASP A 491 -11.29 11.16 7.77
C ASP A 491 -11.96 10.07 6.92
N ALA A 492 -11.28 8.94 6.70
CA ALA A 492 -11.83 7.87 5.86
C ALA A 492 -13.27 7.59 6.28
N SER A 493 -14.21 7.84 5.35
CA SER A 493 -15.62 7.66 5.66
C SER A 493 -15.84 6.22 6.09
N ARG A 494 -16.87 5.97 6.91
CA ARG A 494 -17.21 4.61 7.32
C ARG A 494 -17.33 3.65 6.12
N GLY A 495 -17.88 4.12 4.99
CA GLY A 495 -17.97 3.33 3.76
C GLY A 495 -16.61 3.03 3.12
N GLN A 496 -15.67 3.97 3.13
CA GLN A 496 -14.31 3.74 2.63
C GLN A 496 -13.54 2.74 3.50
N VAL A 497 -13.69 2.85 4.82
CA VAL A 497 -13.10 1.89 5.76
C VAL A 497 -13.68 0.50 5.54
N GLU A 498 -15.00 0.38 5.43
CA GLU A 498 -15.68 -0.90 5.18
C GLU A 498 -15.21 -1.55 3.87
N ALA A 499 -15.19 -0.78 2.78
CA ALA A 499 -14.71 -1.26 1.48
C ALA A 499 -13.23 -1.67 1.52
N SER A 500 -12.39 -0.97 2.29
CA SER A 500 -11.00 -1.37 2.51
C SER A 500 -10.88 -2.68 3.29
N ILE A 501 -11.71 -2.87 4.32
CA ILE A 501 -11.75 -4.14 5.07
C ILE A 501 -12.19 -5.28 4.14
N GLU A 502 -13.24 -5.09 3.33
CA GLU A 502 -13.73 -6.09 2.36
C GLU A 502 -12.62 -6.54 1.39
N ARG A 503 -11.93 -5.60 0.74
CA ARG A 503 -10.80 -5.94 -0.16
C ARG A 503 -9.67 -6.66 0.57
N GLY A 504 -9.41 -6.31 1.83
CA GLY A 504 -8.41 -7.00 2.65
C GLY A 504 -8.80 -8.45 2.97
N ILE A 505 -10.08 -8.71 3.24
CA ILE A 505 -10.60 -10.07 3.45
C ILE A 505 -10.53 -10.90 2.17
N GLU A 506 -10.94 -10.32 1.05
CA GLU A 506 -10.84 -10.95 -0.27
C GLU A 506 -9.39 -11.32 -0.57
N ARG A 507 -8.45 -10.40 -0.32
CA ARG A 507 -7.01 -10.67 -0.48
C ARG A 507 -6.52 -11.84 0.37
N LEU A 508 -6.96 -11.95 1.63
CA LEU A 508 -6.63 -13.11 2.46
C LEU A 508 -7.22 -14.40 1.86
N ALA A 509 -8.47 -14.41 1.41
CA ALA A 509 -9.05 -15.58 0.77
C ALA A 509 -8.33 -15.97 -0.53
N GLU A 510 -7.89 -14.98 -1.33
CA GLU A 510 -7.19 -15.22 -2.60
C GLU A 510 -5.76 -15.75 -2.44
N THR A 511 -5.10 -15.45 -1.31
CA THR A 511 -3.70 -15.81 -1.07
C THR A 511 -3.54 -17.06 -0.21
N GLN A 512 -4.64 -17.62 0.29
CA GLN A 512 -4.61 -18.90 1.00
C GLN A 512 -4.26 -20.04 0.04
N PHE A 513 -3.49 -21.00 0.53
CA PHE A 513 -3.20 -22.25 -0.17
C PHE A 513 -4.29 -23.29 0.13
N ILE A 514 -4.38 -24.31 -0.73
CA ILE A 514 -5.39 -25.37 -0.62
C ILE A 514 -5.31 -26.19 0.68
N ASP A 515 -4.13 -26.28 1.30
CA ASP A 515 -3.93 -26.92 2.60
C ASP A 515 -4.39 -26.04 3.79
N GLY A 516 -4.77 -24.78 3.52
CA GLY A 516 -5.22 -23.82 4.51
C GLY A 516 -4.14 -22.87 5.03
N ALA A 517 -2.89 -23.03 4.60
CA ALA A 517 -1.79 -22.17 5.01
C ALA A 517 -1.84 -20.77 4.35
N TRP A 518 -1.27 -19.77 5.04
CA TRP A 518 -0.84 -18.51 4.43
C TRP A 518 0.70 -18.43 4.48
N ASP A 519 1.31 -18.21 3.31
CA ASP A 519 2.75 -18.11 3.00
C ASP A 519 3.71 -17.92 4.20
N PRO A 520 4.62 -18.88 4.49
CA PRO A 520 5.61 -18.78 5.54
C PRO A 520 7.04 -18.78 4.98
N GLY A 521 7.44 -17.74 4.24
CA GLY A 521 8.85 -17.51 3.94
C GLY A 521 9.72 -17.53 5.22
N GLY A 522 10.36 -18.67 5.51
CA GLY A 522 11.30 -18.91 6.60
C GLY A 522 10.70 -19.46 7.90
N ASP A 523 11.37 -20.46 8.48
CA ASP A 523 11.38 -21.06 9.84
C ASP A 523 10.15 -21.00 10.81
N TRP A 524 9.11 -20.20 10.62
CA TRP A 524 8.09 -19.80 11.62
C TRP A 524 6.70 -20.41 11.40
N PHE A 525 6.64 -21.74 11.31
CA PHE A 525 5.43 -22.51 10.94
C PHE A 525 4.13 -22.10 11.66
N GLY A 526 3.10 -21.75 10.87
CA GLY A 526 1.72 -21.46 11.28
C GLY A 526 1.45 -20.12 11.96
N GLY A 527 2.46 -19.27 12.16
CA GLY A 527 2.27 -17.94 12.77
C GLY A 527 1.51 -16.94 11.90
N SER A 528 1.63 -17.07 10.57
CA SER A 528 0.86 -16.35 9.55
C SER A 528 -0.61 -16.79 9.55
N THR A 529 -0.85 -18.11 9.43
CA THR A 529 -2.21 -18.69 9.45
C THR A 529 -2.99 -18.29 10.70
N ALA A 530 -2.38 -18.40 11.88
CA ALA A 530 -3.02 -18.00 13.13
C ALA A 530 -3.36 -16.49 13.16
N LEU A 531 -2.51 -15.64 12.58
CA LEU A 531 -2.77 -14.20 12.49
C LEU A 531 -3.90 -13.89 11.50
N SER A 532 -3.90 -14.52 10.32
CA SER A 532 -4.95 -14.37 9.31
C SER A 532 -6.31 -14.81 9.86
N LEU A 533 -6.38 -15.94 10.57
CA LEU A 533 -7.61 -16.40 11.22
C LEU A 533 -8.10 -15.43 12.29
N LEU A 534 -7.20 -14.90 13.11
CA LEU A 534 -7.54 -13.87 14.08
C LEU A 534 -8.12 -12.62 13.38
N ALA A 535 -7.48 -12.14 12.32
CA ALA A 535 -7.97 -10.98 11.56
C ALA A 535 -9.34 -11.24 10.93
N LEU A 536 -9.55 -12.39 10.29
CA LEU A 536 -10.84 -12.78 9.70
C LEU A 536 -11.95 -12.85 10.76
N ALA A 537 -11.67 -13.49 11.90
CA ALA A 537 -12.61 -13.55 13.02
C ALA A 537 -12.99 -12.15 13.53
N ARG A 538 -11.99 -11.25 13.65
CA ARG A 538 -12.20 -9.87 14.10
C ARG A 538 -12.92 -8.99 13.07
N CYS A 539 -12.87 -9.35 11.80
CA CYS A 539 -13.68 -8.75 10.74
C CYS A 539 -15.09 -9.34 10.62
N GLY A 540 -15.49 -10.25 11.51
CA GLY A 540 -16.83 -10.84 11.52
C GLY A 540 -17.02 -11.99 10.54
N ILE A 541 -15.94 -12.60 10.03
CA ILE A 541 -16.01 -13.82 9.24
C ILE A 541 -16.14 -15.02 10.19
N PRO A 542 -17.22 -15.81 10.08
CA PRO A 542 -17.53 -16.86 11.04
C PRO A 542 -16.77 -18.16 10.75
N ARG A 543 -16.81 -19.09 11.70
CA ARG A 543 -16.14 -20.41 11.65
C ARG A 543 -16.51 -21.21 10.41
N GLU A 544 -17.74 -21.11 9.93
CA GLU A 544 -18.29 -21.90 8.83
C GLU A 544 -17.74 -21.46 7.46
N HIS A 545 -17.09 -20.30 7.38
CA HIS A 545 -16.51 -19.82 6.13
C HIS A 545 -15.39 -20.78 5.65
N PRO A 546 -15.37 -21.21 4.36
CA PRO A 546 -14.39 -22.19 3.86
C PRO A 546 -12.94 -21.83 4.15
N THR A 547 -12.55 -20.57 3.93
CA THR A 547 -11.21 -20.04 4.25
C THR A 547 -10.84 -20.20 5.73
N VAL A 548 -11.79 -19.99 6.64
CA VAL A 548 -11.57 -20.15 8.09
C VAL A 548 -11.45 -21.63 8.45
N ARG A 549 -12.32 -22.48 7.88
CA ARG A 549 -12.27 -23.94 8.08
C ARG A 549 -10.94 -24.55 7.63
N LEU A 550 -10.46 -24.19 6.43
CA LEU A 550 -9.17 -24.64 5.91
C LEU A 550 -8.02 -24.22 6.83
N GLY A 551 -7.99 -22.94 7.24
CA GLY A 551 -6.95 -22.46 8.14
C GLY A 551 -6.95 -23.16 9.50
N LEU A 552 -8.14 -23.44 10.06
CA LEU A 552 -8.23 -24.21 11.31
C LEU A 552 -7.77 -25.65 11.12
N ALA A 553 -8.15 -26.30 10.02
CA ALA A 553 -7.70 -27.65 9.69
C ALA A 553 -6.17 -27.74 9.55
N TYR A 554 -5.54 -26.74 8.92
CA TYR A 554 -4.09 -26.61 8.87
C TYR A 554 -3.48 -26.48 10.28
N LEU A 555 -4.06 -25.64 11.15
CA LEU A 555 -3.53 -25.49 12.51
C LEU A 555 -3.70 -26.77 13.33
N ASP A 556 -4.78 -27.53 13.12
CA ASP A 556 -5.08 -28.81 13.77
C ASP A 556 -4.19 -29.96 13.25
N SER A 557 -3.73 -29.92 11.99
CA SER A 557 -2.86 -30.96 11.42
C SER A 557 -1.42 -30.89 11.93
N ARG A 558 -0.96 -29.70 12.33
CA ARG A 558 0.38 -29.52 12.91
C ARG A 558 0.51 -30.36 14.18
N GLY A 559 1.34 -31.40 14.14
CA GLY A 559 1.64 -32.23 15.32
C GLY A 559 2.42 -31.50 16.41
N ASP A 560 2.99 -32.25 17.37
CA ASP A 560 3.76 -31.75 18.52
C ASP A 560 5.16 -31.16 18.16
N GLY A 561 5.34 -30.71 16.92
CA GLY A 561 6.59 -30.13 16.41
C GLY A 561 6.99 -28.81 17.07
N GLU A 562 8.05 -28.20 16.54
CA GLU A 562 8.59 -26.94 17.08
C GLU A 562 7.53 -25.82 17.04
N THR A 563 7.05 -25.41 18.21
CA THR A 563 6.01 -24.38 18.32
C THR A 563 6.62 -23.02 18.62
N TYR A 564 6.32 -22.02 17.78
CA TYR A 564 6.76 -20.64 17.97
C TYR A 564 5.86 -19.86 18.92
N THR A 565 6.48 -19.02 19.76
CA THR A 565 5.77 -18.27 20.81
C THR A 565 4.70 -17.34 20.25
N ARG A 566 5.03 -16.55 19.21
CA ARG A 566 4.05 -15.63 18.59
C ARG A 566 2.92 -16.40 17.91
N ALA A 567 3.24 -17.53 17.27
CA ALA A 567 2.25 -18.38 16.60
C ALA A 567 1.23 -18.93 17.60
N LEU A 568 1.70 -19.54 18.70
CA LEU A 568 0.82 -20.08 19.74
C LEU A 568 -0.04 -18.98 20.38
N ALA A 569 0.54 -17.81 20.69
CA ALA A 569 -0.20 -16.69 21.26
C ALA A 569 -1.31 -16.18 20.33
N ARG A 570 -1.04 -16.08 19.02
CA ARG A 570 -2.04 -15.68 18.01
C ARG A 570 -3.13 -16.75 17.85
N GLU A 571 -2.76 -18.02 17.85
CA GLU A 571 -3.69 -19.13 17.74
C GLU A 571 -4.63 -19.21 18.94
N MET A 572 -4.13 -18.99 20.16
CA MET A 572 -4.97 -18.86 21.36
C MET A 572 -6.06 -17.81 21.16
N ARG A 573 -5.72 -16.64 20.61
CA ARG A 573 -6.68 -15.57 20.35
C ARG A 573 -7.67 -15.93 19.24
N ALA A 574 -7.19 -16.54 18.15
CA ALA A 574 -8.02 -16.97 17.04
C ALA A 574 -9.04 -18.04 17.48
N ARG A 575 -8.59 -19.07 18.20
CA ARG A 575 -9.46 -20.14 18.72
C ARG A 575 -10.43 -19.64 19.78
N ALA A 576 -10.01 -18.73 20.66
CA ALA A 576 -10.93 -18.07 21.59
C ALA A 576 -12.07 -17.31 20.89
N ALA A 577 -11.84 -16.83 19.65
CA ALA A 577 -12.84 -16.14 18.85
C ALA A 577 -13.69 -17.07 17.95
N LEU A 578 -13.13 -18.21 17.51
CA LEU A 578 -13.73 -19.07 16.47
C LEU A 578 -14.23 -20.43 16.98
N ASP A 579 -13.67 -20.98 18.05
CA ASP A 579 -14.06 -22.29 18.56
C ASP A 579 -15.28 -22.15 19.49
N THR A 580 -16.19 -23.13 19.42
CA THR A 580 -17.31 -23.21 20.36
C THR A 580 -16.88 -23.68 21.75
N HIS A 581 -15.78 -24.44 21.83
CA HIS A 581 -15.22 -25.04 23.05
C HIS A 581 -13.68 -24.93 23.08
N PRO A 582 -13.11 -23.72 23.16
CA PRO A 582 -11.66 -23.51 23.09
C PRO A 582 -10.92 -23.94 24.36
N GLU A 583 -11.59 -24.16 25.48
CA GLU A 583 -10.99 -24.28 26.82
C GLU A 583 -9.91 -25.35 26.95
N PRO A 584 -10.03 -26.56 26.35
CA PRO A 584 -8.98 -27.58 26.43
C PRO A 584 -7.68 -27.13 25.77
N PHE A 585 -7.76 -26.58 24.55
CA PHE A 585 -6.59 -26.06 23.84
C PHE A 585 -5.97 -24.88 24.59
N LEU A 586 -6.79 -23.92 25.02
CA LEU A 586 -6.28 -22.73 25.71
C LEU A 586 -5.59 -23.08 27.03
N THR A 587 -6.11 -24.07 27.76
CA THR A 587 -5.51 -24.54 29.02
C THR A 587 -4.14 -25.16 28.76
N ASP A 588 -4.02 -26.05 27.79
CA ASP A 588 -2.74 -26.66 27.38
C ASP A 588 -1.73 -25.59 26.93
N ALA A 589 -2.16 -24.65 26.08
CA ALA A 589 -1.31 -23.57 25.59
C ALA A 589 -0.78 -22.69 26.74
N VAL A 590 -1.62 -22.35 27.72
CA VAL A 590 -1.21 -21.60 28.93
C VAL A 590 -0.16 -22.38 29.74
N GLU A 591 -0.34 -23.69 29.92
CA GLU A 591 0.61 -24.54 30.64
C GLU A 591 1.97 -24.60 29.93
N ARG A 592 1.95 -24.77 28.59
CA ARG A 592 3.16 -24.78 27.75
C ARG A 592 3.90 -23.44 27.80
N LEU A 593 3.18 -22.32 27.70
CA LEU A 593 3.77 -20.99 27.82
C LEU A 593 4.33 -20.74 29.22
N ALA A 594 3.62 -21.16 30.27
CA ALA A 594 4.10 -21.04 31.65
C ALA A 594 5.40 -21.85 31.88
N ALA A 595 5.50 -23.03 31.29
CA ALA A 595 6.72 -23.85 31.33
C ALA A 595 7.88 -23.22 30.55
N ALA A 596 7.60 -22.62 29.38
CA ALA A 596 8.60 -21.95 28.54
C ALA A 596 9.06 -20.58 29.09
N GLN A 597 8.34 -19.99 30.05
CA GLN A 597 8.70 -18.71 30.64
C GLN A 597 10.01 -18.82 31.44
N ASN A 598 10.97 -17.98 31.09
CA ASN A 598 12.32 -18.08 31.66
C ASN A 598 12.45 -17.40 33.05
N PRO A 599 13.63 -17.46 33.69
CA PRO A 599 13.89 -16.78 34.96
C PRO A 599 13.90 -15.24 34.90
N SER A 600 14.15 -14.63 33.73
CA SER A 600 14.01 -13.18 33.53
C SER A 600 12.56 -12.76 33.30
N GLY A 601 11.61 -13.70 33.21
CA GLY A 601 10.20 -13.48 32.95
C GLY A 601 9.79 -13.23 31.51
N LEU A 602 10.73 -13.28 30.56
CA LEU A 602 10.49 -13.07 29.13
C LEU A 602 10.43 -14.40 28.36
N TRP A 603 9.78 -14.37 27.20
CA TRP A 603 9.74 -15.51 26.28
C TRP A 603 10.77 -15.41 25.15
N GLY A 604 11.23 -16.57 24.72
CA GLY A 604 12.05 -16.73 23.52
C GLY A 604 11.20 -16.91 22.27
N GLU A 605 11.88 -17.12 21.16
CA GLU A 605 11.31 -17.45 19.86
C GLU A 605 10.42 -18.70 19.89
N ARG A 606 10.88 -19.74 20.58
CA ARG A 606 10.21 -21.04 20.68
C ARG A 606 9.61 -21.27 22.06
N VAL A 607 8.52 -22.04 22.09
CA VAL A 607 7.87 -22.53 23.31
C VAL A 607 8.64 -23.76 23.81
N ASP A 608 9.90 -23.55 24.21
CA ASP A 608 10.79 -24.61 24.70
C ASP A 608 11.46 -24.20 26.02
N PRO A 609 11.19 -24.91 27.13
CA PRO A 609 11.80 -24.62 28.43
C PRO A 609 13.32 -24.88 28.48
N THR A 610 13.87 -25.66 27.55
CA THR A 610 15.27 -26.08 27.49
C THR A 610 16.12 -25.24 26.55
N ALA A 611 15.50 -24.45 25.68
CA ALA A 611 16.20 -23.68 24.65
C ALA A 611 16.87 -22.42 25.21
N SER A 612 18.00 -22.62 25.90
CA SER A 612 18.85 -21.55 26.45
C SER A 612 19.59 -20.71 25.39
N ARG A 613 19.58 -21.11 24.11
CA ARG A 613 20.32 -20.46 23.02
C ARG A 613 19.62 -19.27 22.36
N TRP A 614 18.30 -19.16 22.45
CA TRP A 614 17.55 -18.09 21.77
C TRP A 614 17.49 -16.81 22.61
N LYS A 615 17.72 -15.65 21.97
CA LYS A 615 17.58 -14.35 22.62
C LYS A 615 16.11 -14.13 23.00
N LYS A 616 15.83 -14.09 24.30
CA LYS A 616 14.50 -13.74 24.82
C LYS A 616 14.29 -12.24 24.75
N ASN A 617 13.09 -11.83 24.36
CA ASN A 617 12.85 -10.44 23.97
C ASN A 617 11.42 -9.97 24.32
N LEU A 618 11.22 -8.66 24.27
CA LEU A 618 9.96 -8.03 24.62
C LEU A 618 8.88 -8.30 23.57
N SER A 619 9.24 -8.33 22.29
CA SER A 619 8.28 -8.54 21.20
C SER A 619 7.48 -9.84 21.32
N ASN A 620 8.14 -10.98 21.63
CA ASN A 620 7.46 -12.24 21.87
C ASN A 620 6.64 -12.19 23.18
N THR A 621 7.22 -11.57 24.21
CA THR A 621 6.58 -11.45 25.52
C THR A 621 5.27 -10.67 25.47
N TYR A 622 5.21 -9.60 24.67
CA TYR A 622 3.98 -8.81 24.50
C TYR A 622 2.85 -9.63 23.89
N THR A 623 3.12 -10.39 22.82
CA THR A 623 2.09 -11.22 22.18
C THR A 623 1.49 -12.23 23.16
N VAL A 624 2.34 -12.82 24.01
CA VAL A 624 1.93 -13.71 25.10
C VAL A 624 1.13 -12.95 26.16
N ALA A 625 1.59 -11.79 26.61
CA ALA A 625 0.91 -10.98 27.62
C ALA A 625 -0.54 -10.68 27.23
N PHE A 626 -0.74 -10.28 25.97
CA PHE A 626 -2.06 -9.93 25.45
C PHE A 626 -2.94 -11.17 25.28
N ALA A 627 -2.41 -12.26 24.74
CA ALA A 627 -3.14 -13.53 24.63
C ALA A 627 -3.58 -14.06 26.01
N LEU A 628 -2.67 -14.08 27.00
CA LEU A 628 -2.97 -14.50 28.38
C LEU A 628 -4.09 -13.65 29.01
N ARG A 629 -4.13 -12.34 28.70
CA ARG A 629 -5.17 -11.43 29.18
C ARG A 629 -6.52 -11.81 28.58
N GLU A 630 -6.60 -11.98 27.26
CA GLU A 630 -7.84 -12.34 26.56
C GLU A 630 -8.40 -13.68 27.06
N VAL A 631 -7.56 -14.73 27.15
CA VAL A 631 -8.03 -16.05 27.61
C VAL A 631 -8.40 -16.05 29.09
N SER A 632 -7.73 -15.23 29.91
CA SER A 632 -8.07 -15.07 31.33
C SER A 632 -9.39 -14.30 31.52
N ALA A 633 -9.68 -13.33 30.66
CA ALA A 633 -10.99 -12.70 30.60
C ALA A 633 -12.10 -13.69 30.19
N GLY A 634 -11.76 -14.66 29.32
CA GLY A 634 -12.62 -15.78 28.94
C GLY A 634 -12.77 -16.89 30.00
N GLY A 635 -12.12 -16.77 31.16
CA GLY A 635 -12.27 -17.69 32.29
C GLY A 635 -11.17 -18.76 32.44
N VAL A 636 -10.17 -18.80 31.56
CA VAL A 636 -9.01 -19.71 31.70
C VAL A 636 -8.08 -19.21 32.81
N HIS A 637 -7.67 -20.09 33.72
CA HIS A 637 -6.80 -19.70 34.83
C HIS A 637 -5.34 -19.55 34.38
N VAL A 638 -4.76 -18.38 34.60
CA VAL A 638 -3.32 -18.11 34.41
C VAL A 638 -2.66 -17.94 35.78
N PRO A 639 -1.58 -18.69 36.11
CA PRO A 639 -0.94 -18.59 37.42
C PRO A 639 -0.35 -17.20 37.72
N ASP A 640 -0.56 -16.68 38.93
CA ASP A 640 -0.02 -15.38 39.40
C ASP A 640 1.50 -15.23 39.17
N THR A 641 2.24 -16.33 39.29
CA THR A 641 3.70 -16.35 39.12
C THR A 641 4.12 -16.00 37.68
N VAL A 642 3.30 -16.32 36.69
CA VAL A 642 3.55 -15.99 35.28
C VAL A 642 3.49 -14.48 35.08
N TRP A 643 2.43 -13.84 35.58
CA TRP A 643 2.24 -12.39 35.52
C TRP A 643 3.32 -11.61 36.26
N LYS A 644 3.70 -12.05 37.46
CA LYS A 644 4.74 -11.37 38.26
C LYS A 644 6.10 -11.40 37.57
N LYS A 645 6.52 -12.56 37.08
CA LYS A 645 7.75 -12.68 36.30
C LYS A 645 7.70 -11.83 35.04
N LEU A 646 6.58 -11.83 34.32
CA LEU A 646 6.39 -11.03 33.11
C LEU A 646 6.63 -9.54 33.40
N VAL A 647 6.04 -9.00 34.46
CA VAL A 647 6.26 -7.61 34.88
C VAL A 647 7.72 -7.33 35.20
N GLU A 648 8.40 -8.21 35.95
CA GLU A 648 9.84 -8.06 36.24
C GLU A 648 10.69 -8.00 34.97
N GLY A 649 10.41 -8.86 34.00
CA GLY A 649 11.10 -8.91 32.72
C GLY A 649 10.86 -7.68 31.85
N VAL A 650 9.60 -7.24 31.75
CA VAL A 650 9.21 -6.07 30.94
C VAL A 650 9.80 -4.79 31.54
N LEU A 651 9.77 -4.62 32.86
CA LEU A 651 10.39 -3.48 33.52
C LEU A 651 11.91 -3.40 33.26
N ALA A 652 12.58 -4.56 33.13
CA ALA A 652 13.99 -4.63 32.80
C ALA A 652 14.33 -4.23 31.34
N CYS A 653 13.33 -4.06 30.48
CA CYS A 653 13.46 -3.57 29.10
C CYS A 653 13.17 -2.07 28.95
N GLN A 654 12.67 -1.38 30.00
CA GLN A 654 12.50 0.07 29.97
C GLN A 654 13.88 0.76 29.99
N ASP A 655 14.01 1.83 29.20
CA ASP A 655 15.25 2.59 29.16
C ASP A 655 15.61 3.22 30.52
N GLU A 656 16.91 3.45 30.74
CA GLU A 656 17.42 4.02 31.99
C GLU A 656 17.59 5.54 31.90
N GLU A 657 17.40 6.24 33.02
CA GLU A 657 17.65 7.68 33.08
C GLU A 657 19.14 8.00 32.93
N LEU A 658 19.52 8.75 31.89
CA LEU A 658 20.88 9.27 31.74
C LEU A 658 21.32 10.18 32.91
N ARG A 659 20.37 10.75 33.68
CA ARG A 659 20.60 11.54 34.91
C ARG A 659 19.43 11.41 35.89
N PRO A 660 19.66 11.26 37.21
CA PRO A 660 18.58 11.23 38.20
C PRO A 660 17.82 12.56 38.20
N SER A 661 16.52 12.51 37.91
CA SER A 661 15.63 13.66 38.02
C SER A 661 14.47 13.36 38.97
N HIS A 662 14.04 14.37 39.73
CA HIS A 662 12.92 14.24 40.66
C HIS A 662 11.53 14.29 39.99
N ARG A 663 11.45 14.44 38.65
CA ARG A 663 10.17 14.51 37.92
C ARG A 663 9.68 13.11 37.54
N SER A 664 8.41 12.81 37.83
CA SER A 664 7.76 11.55 37.45
C SER A 664 7.50 11.41 35.94
N SER A 665 7.60 12.49 35.17
CA SER A 665 7.14 12.63 33.78
C SER A 665 8.23 12.53 32.69
N ILE A 666 9.44 12.03 33.00
CA ILE A 666 10.49 11.87 31.97
C ILE A 666 10.02 10.82 30.95
N PRO A 667 9.93 11.14 29.65
CA PRO A 667 9.60 10.16 28.62
C PRO A 667 10.69 9.09 28.55
N LEU A 668 10.35 7.83 28.79
CA LEU A 668 11.25 6.68 28.65
C LEU A 668 10.54 5.60 27.85
N GLY A 669 11.15 5.18 26.74
CA GLY A 669 10.64 4.08 25.92
C GLY A 669 11.17 2.72 26.39
N PHE A 670 10.84 1.68 25.63
CA PHE A 670 11.29 0.31 25.88
C PHE A 670 12.11 -0.22 24.70
N ARG A 671 12.97 -1.19 24.99
CA ARG A 671 13.86 -1.87 24.05
C ARG A 671 13.42 -3.32 23.88
N ASN A 672 13.70 -3.93 22.73
CA ASN A 672 13.35 -5.35 22.51
C ASN A 672 14.18 -6.27 23.43
N THR A 673 15.47 -5.99 23.53
CA THR A 673 16.40 -6.51 24.53
C THR A 673 17.24 -5.36 25.10
N ARG A 674 18.02 -5.59 26.16
CA ARG A 674 18.89 -4.56 26.75
C ARG A 674 19.95 -4.00 25.80
N GLU A 675 20.29 -4.73 24.75
CA GLU A 675 21.31 -4.34 23.76
C GLU A 675 20.72 -3.47 22.64
N ASP A 676 19.38 -3.49 22.47
CA ASP A 676 18.71 -2.86 21.35
C ASP A 676 18.40 -1.38 21.63
N GLU A 677 18.10 -0.65 20.56
CA GLU A 677 17.61 0.72 20.64
C GLU A 677 16.13 0.77 21.06
N VAL A 678 15.70 1.94 21.52
CA VAL A 678 14.30 2.20 21.86
C VAL A 678 13.52 2.44 20.58
N THR A 679 12.40 1.72 20.39
CA THR A 679 11.51 1.88 19.23
C THR A 679 10.08 2.15 19.67
N GLY A 680 9.25 2.59 18.72
CA GLY A 680 7.82 2.75 18.92
C GLY A 680 7.15 1.46 19.30
N SER A 681 7.29 0.43 18.47
CA SER A 681 6.68 -0.88 18.69
C SER A 681 7.06 -1.46 20.06
N MET A 682 8.34 -1.42 20.44
CA MET A 682 8.75 -1.98 21.74
C MET A 682 8.23 -1.16 22.91
N THR A 683 8.10 0.16 22.76
CA THR A 683 7.50 1.02 23.79
C THR A 683 6.01 0.71 23.96
N ALA A 684 5.26 0.55 22.86
CA ALA A 684 3.86 0.14 22.92
C ALA A 684 3.73 -1.26 23.55
N ALA A 685 4.48 -2.25 23.06
CA ALA A 685 4.54 -3.61 23.60
C ALA A 685 4.82 -3.64 25.11
N GLY A 686 5.77 -2.84 25.60
CA GLY A 686 6.09 -2.72 27.03
C GLY A 686 4.92 -2.18 27.85
N VAL A 687 4.30 -1.09 27.39
CA VAL A 687 3.13 -0.49 28.06
C VAL A 687 1.93 -1.44 28.04
N ILE A 688 1.63 -2.05 26.90
CA ILE A 688 0.55 -3.03 26.72
C ILE A 688 0.75 -4.22 27.68
N SER A 689 1.96 -4.77 27.74
CA SER A 689 2.27 -5.90 28.63
C SER A 689 2.04 -5.56 30.10
N LEU A 690 2.43 -4.37 30.53
CA LEU A 690 2.24 -3.88 31.90
C LEU A 690 0.77 -3.64 32.23
N LEU A 691 0.01 -3.04 31.31
CA LEU A 691 -1.44 -2.83 31.45
C LEU A 691 -2.18 -4.18 31.50
N ALA A 692 -1.83 -5.11 30.61
CA ALA A 692 -2.41 -6.45 30.57
C ALA A 692 -2.20 -7.20 31.89
N ALA A 693 -0.99 -7.14 32.47
CA ALA A 693 -0.69 -7.77 33.75
C ALA A 693 -1.35 -7.05 34.94
N ARG A 694 -1.42 -5.71 34.91
CA ARG A 694 -2.08 -4.91 35.96
C ARG A 694 -3.56 -5.24 36.07
N ASP A 695 -4.21 -5.42 34.92
CA ASP A 695 -5.65 -5.60 34.80
C ASP A 695 -6.04 -7.09 34.72
N ALA A 696 -5.08 -8.01 34.85
CA ALA A 696 -5.30 -9.46 34.83
C ALA A 696 -6.18 -9.94 36.00
N ASN A 697 -7.16 -10.78 35.69
CA ASN A 697 -8.09 -11.33 36.67
C ASN A 697 -7.39 -12.18 37.73
N GLY A 698 -7.69 -11.93 39.01
CA GLY A 698 -7.24 -12.76 40.13
C GLY A 698 -5.85 -12.45 40.69
N VAL A 699 -5.03 -11.66 39.98
CA VAL A 699 -3.67 -11.34 40.42
C VAL A 699 -3.67 -10.28 41.52
N LYS A 700 -2.95 -10.55 42.62
CA LYS A 700 -2.79 -9.60 43.73
C LYS A 700 -1.44 -8.87 43.67
N TRP A 701 -1.51 -7.60 43.30
CA TRP A 701 -0.39 -6.65 43.34
C TRP A 701 -0.31 -5.91 44.68
N SER A 702 0.88 -5.90 45.29
CA SER A 702 1.22 -5.03 46.41
C SER A 702 1.25 -3.55 45.99
N GLU A 703 1.13 -2.65 46.95
CA GLU A 703 1.15 -1.21 46.68
C GLU A 703 2.46 -0.75 46.00
N ARG A 704 3.59 -1.38 46.35
CA ARG A 704 4.89 -1.09 45.73
C ARG A 704 4.90 -1.51 44.26
N GLU A 705 4.47 -2.73 43.95
CA GLU A 705 4.42 -3.25 42.58
C GLU A 705 3.51 -2.40 41.71
N ARG A 706 2.32 -2.01 42.20
CA ARG A 706 1.41 -1.12 41.47
C ARG A 706 2.06 0.22 41.11
N ARG A 707 2.69 0.87 42.08
CA ARG A 707 3.38 2.16 41.85
C ARG A 707 4.52 2.03 40.83
N GLU A 708 5.21 0.90 40.81
CA GLU A 708 6.30 0.63 39.86
C GLU A 708 5.75 0.45 38.44
N ILE A 709 4.70 -0.35 38.28
CA ILE A 709 3.96 -0.54 37.03
C ILE A 709 3.42 0.81 36.52
N ASP A 710 2.67 1.54 37.36
CA ASP A 710 2.02 2.81 36.97
C ASP A 710 3.06 3.87 36.57
N ARG A 711 4.22 3.89 37.25
CA ARG A 711 5.34 4.78 36.90
C ARG A 711 5.94 4.41 35.54
N ALA A 712 6.17 3.13 35.28
CA ALA A 712 6.71 2.68 34.00
C ALA A 712 5.75 2.94 32.84
N VAL A 713 4.45 2.65 33.02
CA VAL A 713 3.37 2.97 32.08
C VAL A 713 3.33 4.46 31.79
N SER A 714 3.30 5.32 32.81
CA SER A 714 3.23 6.78 32.64
C SER A 714 4.40 7.33 31.80
N ARG A 715 5.60 6.77 31.97
CA ARG A 715 6.80 7.17 31.23
C ARG A 715 6.81 6.68 29.79
N GLY A 716 6.33 5.46 29.56
CA GLY A 716 6.13 4.90 28.22
C GLY A 716 5.10 5.70 27.43
N LEU A 717 3.95 6.02 28.03
CA LEU A 717 2.91 6.86 27.41
C LEU A 717 3.44 8.26 27.07
N ALA A 718 4.23 8.87 27.95
CA ALA A 718 4.86 10.17 27.66
C ALA A 718 5.84 10.09 26.48
N TRP A 719 6.53 8.96 26.30
CA TRP A 719 7.39 8.72 25.14
C TRP A 719 6.56 8.51 23.87
N LEU A 720 5.49 7.72 23.93
CA LEU A 720 4.61 7.47 22.78
C LEU A 720 3.92 8.76 22.31
N ALA A 721 3.47 9.61 23.23
CA ALA A 721 2.88 10.91 22.93
C ALA A 721 3.83 11.80 22.10
N SER A 722 5.14 11.71 22.32
CA SER A 722 6.14 12.48 21.57
C SER A 722 6.64 11.76 20.30
N HIS A 723 6.13 10.59 19.97
CA HIS A 723 6.57 9.81 18.80
C HIS A 723 5.40 9.23 17.97
N LEU A 724 4.14 9.55 18.30
CA LEU A 724 2.97 9.05 17.57
C LEU A 724 3.05 9.43 16.08
N ARG A 725 3.00 8.41 15.23
CA ARG A 725 2.91 8.51 13.76
C ARG A 725 2.36 7.19 13.21
N PHE A 726 1.72 7.22 12.04
CA PHE A 726 1.14 6.03 11.42
C PHE A 726 1.93 5.53 10.22
N ASP A 727 2.91 6.30 9.75
CA ASP A 727 3.62 6.07 8.49
C ASP A 727 5.02 5.49 8.65
N ALA A 728 5.49 5.35 9.88
CA ALA A 728 6.68 4.57 10.21
C ALA A 728 6.60 4.09 11.66
N ASN A 729 7.39 3.08 11.98
CA ASN A 729 7.70 2.75 13.37
C ASN A 729 8.76 3.75 13.89
N PRO A 730 8.49 4.52 14.97
CA PRO A 730 9.50 5.41 15.54
C PRO A 730 10.83 4.72 15.83
N SER A 731 11.93 5.27 15.30
CA SER A 731 13.30 4.75 15.42
C SER A 731 13.54 3.36 14.82
N SER A 732 12.70 2.88 13.90
CA SER A 732 12.90 1.61 13.19
C SER A 732 12.25 1.62 11.81
N GLU A 733 12.85 0.93 10.85
CA GLU A 733 12.26 0.68 9.52
C GLU A 733 11.46 -0.64 9.48
N GLU A 734 11.49 -1.42 10.57
CA GLU A 734 10.84 -2.73 10.69
C GLU A 734 9.54 -2.66 11.51
N GLU A 735 8.72 -3.72 11.42
CA GLU A 735 7.53 -3.94 12.27
C GLU A 735 6.52 -2.78 12.21
N HIS A 736 6.37 -2.15 11.05
CA HIS A 736 5.54 -0.95 10.88
C HIS A 736 4.04 -1.23 11.09
N TYR A 737 3.47 -2.24 10.44
CA TYR A 737 2.05 -2.58 10.65
C TYR A 737 1.80 -3.16 12.04
N LEU A 738 2.79 -3.80 12.64
CA LEU A 738 2.72 -4.25 14.03
C LEU A 738 2.58 -3.04 14.97
N TRP A 739 3.39 -2.00 14.77
CA TRP A 739 3.28 -0.76 15.51
C TRP A 739 1.88 -0.12 15.39
N ILE A 740 1.29 -0.09 14.19
CA ILE A 740 -0.06 0.45 14.00
C ILE A 740 -1.09 -0.38 14.77
N GLU A 741 -1.02 -1.71 14.68
CA GLU A 741 -1.91 -2.61 15.40
C GLU A 741 -1.77 -2.48 16.93
N GLU A 742 -0.55 -2.33 17.44
CA GLU A 742 -0.28 -2.08 18.86
C GLU A 742 -0.89 -0.76 19.36
N LEU A 743 -0.99 0.28 18.52
CA LEU A 743 -1.69 1.52 18.88
C LEU A 743 -3.19 1.30 19.09
N GLU A 744 -3.83 0.42 18.31
CA GLU A 744 -5.23 0.02 18.51
C GLU A 744 -5.40 -0.68 19.87
N GLN A 745 -4.54 -1.66 20.15
CA GLN A 745 -4.59 -2.40 21.40
C GLN A 745 -4.32 -1.48 22.61
N LEU A 746 -3.39 -0.54 22.47
CA LEU A 746 -3.07 0.44 23.51
C LEU A 746 -4.26 1.37 23.78
N ALA A 747 -4.90 1.91 22.73
CA ALA A 747 -6.09 2.74 22.88
C ALA A 747 -7.20 1.99 23.61
N PHE A 748 -7.41 0.72 23.26
CA PHE A 748 -8.38 -0.14 23.92
C PHE A 748 -8.06 -0.37 25.40
N LEU A 749 -6.80 -0.69 25.75
CA LEU A 749 -6.41 -0.94 27.14
C LEU A 749 -6.47 0.31 28.03
N LEU A 750 -6.31 1.50 27.44
CA LEU A 750 -6.47 2.76 28.15
C LEU A 750 -7.95 3.17 28.30
N ASP A 751 -8.87 2.53 27.56
CA ASP A 751 -10.29 2.91 27.44
C ASP A 751 -10.45 4.38 27.00
N GLU A 752 -9.51 4.86 26.17
CA GLU A 752 -9.45 6.25 25.72
C GLU A 752 -9.90 6.35 24.25
N PRO A 753 -10.96 7.11 23.94
CA PRO A 753 -11.41 7.30 22.56
C PRO A 753 -10.40 8.08 21.71
N ARG A 754 -9.47 8.80 22.35
CA ARG A 754 -8.44 9.61 21.70
C ARG A 754 -7.09 9.29 22.35
N LEU A 755 -6.06 9.02 21.53
CA LEU A 755 -4.71 8.84 22.04
C LEU A 755 -3.97 10.16 22.00
N PHE A 756 -3.48 10.59 23.15
CA PHE A 756 -2.69 11.81 23.28
C PHE A 756 -3.37 13.04 22.68
N GLY A 757 -4.70 13.16 22.78
CA GLY A 757 -5.46 14.29 22.25
C GLY A 757 -5.73 14.26 20.74
N PHE A 758 -5.53 13.11 20.08
CA PHE A 758 -5.83 12.89 18.66
C PHE A 758 -6.87 11.80 18.46
N ASP A 759 -7.69 11.95 17.43
CA ASP A 759 -8.46 10.82 16.89
C ASP A 759 -7.49 9.84 16.19
N TRP A 760 -7.01 8.88 16.97
CA TRP A 760 -6.07 7.87 16.52
C TRP A 760 -6.69 6.94 15.47
N TYR A 761 -7.99 6.65 15.59
CA TYR A 761 -8.66 5.70 14.70
C TYR A 761 -8.92 6.37 13.34
N GLY A 762 -9.43 7.60 13.32
CA GLY A 762 -9.56 8.38 12.09
C GLY A 762 -8.22 8.55 11.38
N ALA A 763 -7.16 8.92 12.11
CA ALA A 763 -5.82 9.09 11.56
C ALA A 763 -5.22 7.78 10.98
N GLY A 764 -5.30 6.68 11.72
CA GLY A 764 -4.78 5.40 11.26
C GLY A 764 -5.60 4.80 10.12
N SER A 765 -6.93 4.97 10.14
CA SER A 765 -7.82 4.48 9.07
C SER A 765 -7.60 5.25 7.77
N GLU A 766 -7.47 6.58 7.86
CA GLU A 766 -7.09 7.43 6.73
C GLU A 766 -5.76 7.00 6.10
N TYR A 767 -4.77 6.68 6.93
CA TYR A 767 -3.48 6.16 6.48
C TYR A 767 -3.62 4.80 5.79
N LEU A 768 -4.27 3.83 6.43
CA LEU A 768 -4.38 2.46 5.91
C LEU A 768 -5.22 2.39 4.63
N VAL A 769 -6.37 3.07 4.56
CA VAL A 769 -7.21 3.10 3.35
C VAL A 769 -6.43 3.61 2.15
N ARG A 770 -5.58 4.64 2.34
CA ARG A 770 -4.76 5.20 1.25
C ARG A 770 -3.56 4.34 0.88
N ARG A 771 -3.01 3.59 1.83
CA ARG A 771 -1.82 2.74 1.61
C ARG A 771 -2.15 1.36 1.03
N GLN A 772 -3.43 0.97 1.06
CA GLN A 772 -3.88 -0.30 0.50
C GLN A 772 -3.60 -0.36 -1.02
N GLY A 773 -3.04 -1.48 -1.46
CA GLY A 773 -2.86 -1.80 -2.88
C GLY A 773 -4.21 -1.96 -3.60
N ALA A 774 -4.17 -1.87 -4.94
CA ALA A 774 -5.36 -2.09 -5.77
C ALA A 774 -5.91 -3.51 -5.66
N ASP A 775 -5.07 -4.48 -5.31
CA ASP A 775 -5.40 -5.88 -5.02
C ASP A 775 -5.81 -6.11 -3.55
N GLY A 776 -6.04 -5.04 -2.78
CA GLY A 776 -6.50 -5.11 -1.40
C GLY A 776 -5.42 -5.38 -0.36
N GLU A 777 -4.16 -5.56 -0.77
CA GLU A 777 -3.08 -5.89 0.15
C GLU A 777 -2.43 -4.67 0.83
N TRP A 778 -1.90 -4.88 2.02
CA TRP A 778 -0.93 -3.98 2.64
C TRP A 778 0.44 -4.65 2.64
N ASN A 779 1.48 -3.90 2.27
CA ASN A 779 2.83 -4.43 2.11
C ASN A 779 3.89 -3.38 2.44
N ALA A 780 4.71 -3.65 3.45
CA ALA A 780 5.93 -2.91 3.82
C ALA A 780 7.16 -3.85 3.85
N GLY A 781 7.15 -4.91 3.05
CA GLY A 781 8.21 -5.92 2.97
C GLY A 781 7.78 -7.30 3.45
N HIS A 782 6.62 -7.44 4.11
CA HIS A 782 6.12 -8.70 4.63
C HIS A 782 4.57 -8.81 4.52
N SER A 783 4.04 -8.80 3.30
CA SER A 783 2.59 -8.73 3.02
C SER A 783 1.72 -9.72 3.80
N VAL A 784 2.24 -10.92 4.08
CA VAL A 784 1.56 -11.98 4.83
C VAL A 784 1.20 -11.56 6.26
N TYR A 785 2.02 -10.71 6.89
CA TYR A 785 1.74 -10.18 8.23
C TYR A 785 1.06 -8.82 8.17
N ASP A 786 1.45 -8.00 7.20
CA ASP A 786 1.00 -6.62 7.08
C ASP A 786 -0.51 -6.51 6.83
N THR A 787 -1.07 -7.35 5.95
CA THR A 787 -2.51 -7.35 5.64
C THR A 787 -3.38 -7.73 6.84
N PRO A 788 -3.13 -8.85 7.54
CA PRO A 788 -3.85 -9.16 8.78
C PRO A 788 -3.73 -8.07 9.87
N LEU A 789 -2.54 -7.47 10.06
CA LEU A 789 -2.34 -6.42 11.07
C LEU A 789 -3.12 -5.14 10.74
N ALA A 790 -3.15 -4.74 9.47
CA ALA A 790 -3.98 -3.63 9.00
C ALA A 790 -5.48 -3.90 9.24
N LEU A 791 -5.95 -5.12 8.98
CA LEU A 791 -7.33 -5.51 9.23
C LEU A 791 -7.68 -5.48 10.72
N LEU A 792 -6.79 -5.92 11.61
CA LEU A 792 -6.98 -5.84 13.06
C LEU A 792 -7.16 -4.40 13.54
N PHE A 793 -6.38 -3.46 12.99
CA PHE A 793 -6.57 -2.04 13.27
C PHE A 793 -7.91 -1.52 12.76
N LEU A 794 -8.21 -1.72 11.46
CA LEU A 794 -9.42 -1.16 10.82
C LEU A 794 -10.71 -1.69 11.45
N SER A 795 -10.73 -2.97 11.85
CA SER A 795 -11.85 -3.60 12.54
C SER A 795 -11.99 -3.23 14.02
N ARG A 796 -11.04 -2.45 14.58
CA ARG A 796 -10.95 -2.18 16.03
C ARG A 796 -11.02 -3.48 16.83
N ALA A 797 -10.16 -4.43 16.47
CA ALA A 797 -10.23 -5.82 16.89
C ALA A 797 -10.35 -6.01 18.42
N SER A 798 -9.68 -5.18 19.21
CA SER A 798 -9.70 -5.28 20.67
C SER A 798 -11.06 -4.86 21.25
N ALA A 799 -11.68 -3.80 20.70
CA ALA A 799 -13.02 -3.39 21.08
C ALA A 799 -14.10 -4.40 20.63
N ALA A 800 -13.96 -4.91 19.40
CA ALA A 800 -14.84 -5.92 18.83
C ALA A 800 -14.89 -7.19 19.69
N ALA A 801 -13.76 -7.58 20.28
CA ALA A 801 -13.66 -8.71 21.22
C ALA A 801 -14.55 -8.55 22.47
N ARG A 802 -14.77 -7.31 22.94
CA ARG A 802 -15.54 -7.01 24.15
C ARG A 802 -17.04 -6.89 23.86
N GLU A 803 -17.40 -6.29 22.72
CA GLU A 803 -18.76 -5.84 22.43
C GLU A 803 -19.58 -6.87 21.62
N GLY A 804 -18.91 -7.89 21.08
CA GLY A 804 -19.50 -8.84 20.14
C GLY A 804 -19.40 -8.30 18.72
N ILE A 805 -19.08 -9.19 17.78
CA ILE A 805 -18.82 -8.83 16.38
C ILE A 805 -20.06 -9.17 15.58
N PRO A 806 -20.70 -8.21 14.88
CA PRO A 806 -21.75 -8.54 13.93
C PRO A 806 -21.18 -9.49 12.88
N GLU A 807 -21.80 -10.65 12.74
CA GLU A 807 -21.43 -11.60 11.69
C GLU A 807 -21.72 -10.96 10.32
N ARG A 808 -20.73 -10.99 9.43
CA ARG A 808 -20.92 -10.56 8.04
C ARG A 808 -21.73 -11.63 7.31
N ASP A 809 -22.73 -11.24 6.52
CA ASP A 809 -23.43 -12.18 5.61
C ASP A 809 -22.55 -12.49 4.40
N TRP A 810 -21.43 -13.18 4.64
CA TRP A 810 -20.46 -13.59 3.62
C TRP A 810 -21.07 -14.53 2.57
N ARG A 811 -22.26 -15.08 2.83
CA ARG A 811 -22.98 -15.90 1.86
C ARG A 811 -23.68 -15.04 0.82
N HIS A 812 -23.99 -13.79 1.15
CA HIS A 812 -24.61 -12.84 0.24
C HIS A 812 -23.57 -12.30 -0.74
N LEU A 813 -23.84 -12.53 -2.01
CA LEU A 813 -23.07 -12.07 -3.16
C LEU A 813 -23.98 -11.19 -4.02
N HIS A 814 -23.42 -10.21 -4.71
CA HIS A 814 -24.16 -9.41 -5.66
C HIS A 814 -23.32 -9.05 -6.88
N SER A 815 -23.99 -8.73 -7.99
CA SER A 815 -23.34 -8.19 -9.17
C SER A 815 -22.87 -6.75 -8.89
N ASP A 816 -21.60 -6.44 -9.16
CA ASP A 816 -21.07 -5.07 -9.11
C ASP A 816 -20.87 -4.53 -10.55
N PRO A 817 -21.57 -3.46 -10.95
CA PRO A 817 -21.41 -2.85 -12.27
C PRO A 817 -20.05 -2.15 -12.48
N ALA A 818 -19.25 -1.94 -11.43
CA ALA A 818 -18.02 -1.14 -11.50
C ALA A 818 -16.84 -1.83 -12.22
N TRP A 819 -16.89 -3.14 -12.50
CA TRP A 819 -15.68 -3.91 -12.85
C TRP A 819 -15.66 -4.66 -14.20
N ARG A 820 -16.64 -4.46 -15.10
CA ARG A 820 -16.60 -5.11 -16.43
C ARG A 820 -17.03 -4.19 -17.57
N GLU A 821 -16.06 -3.73 -18.39
CA GLU A 821 -16.32 -3.11 -19.70
C GLU A 821 -17.03 -4.12 -20.61
N GLY A 822 -18.25 -3.79 -21.10
CA GLY A 822 -18.82 -4.47 -22.27
C GLY A 822 -20.22 -5.09 -22.17
N ARG A 823 -21.05 -4.82 -21.14
CA ARG A 823 -22.48 -5.19 -21.15
C ARG A 823 -23.42 -3.99 -20.99
N ASP A 824 -24.68 -4.19 -21.39
CA ASP A 824 -25.68 -3.22 -21.86
C ASP A 824 -25.89 -2.02 -20.91
N ALA A 825 -25.50 -0.81 -21.34
CA ALA A 825 -25.63 0.43 -20.55
C ALA A 825 -27.06 0.69 -20.05
N ALA A 826 -28.07 0.16 -20.76
CA ALA A 826 -29.48 0.26 -20.40
C ALA A 826 -29.87 -0.53 -19.13
N ALA A 827 -29.14 -1.60 -18.78
CA ALA A 827 -29.37 -2.34 -17.53
C ALA A 827 -28.85 -1.57 -16.30
N GLN A 828 -27.78 -0.78 -16.50
CA GLN A 828 -27.19 0.08 -15.48
C GLN A 828 -28.06 1.32 -15.21
N GLU A 829 -28.64 1.93 -16.25
CA GLU A 829 -29.61 3.04 -16.11
C GLU A 829 -30.89 2.66 -15.35
N LEU A 830 -31.25 1.37 -15.35
CA LEU A 830 -32.43 0.84 -14.68
C LEU A 830 -32.15 0.22 -13.31
N GLU A 831 -30.89 0.25 -12.84
CA GLU A 831 -30.45 -0.25 -11.54
C GLU A 831 -30.92 -1.70 -11.28
N LEU A 832 -30.61 -2.61 -12.22
CA LEU A 832 -30.88 -4.04 -12.09
C LEU A 832 -29.72 -4.75 -11.40
N THR A 833 -29.91 -5.15 -10.14
CA THR A 833 -28.87 -5.82 -9.34
C THR A 833 -29.24 -7.28 -9.10
N VAL A 834 -28.38 -8.21 -9.51
CA VAL A 834 -28.49 -9.62 -9.15
C VAL A 834 -27.85 -9.84 -7.80
N HIS A 835 -28.56 -10.51 -6.93
CA HIS A 835 -28.06 -11.00 -5.66
C HIS A 835 -28.19 -12.53 -5.61
N ALA A 836 -27.30 -13.15 -4.86
CA ALA A 836 -27.33 -14.57 -4.57
C ALA A 836 -26.91 -14.82 -3.13
N ARG A 837 -27.52 -15.81 -2.49
CA ARG A 837 -27.02 -16.41 -1.26
C ARG A 837 -26.44 -17.78 -1.61
N ARG A 838 -25.13 -17.92 -1.47
CA ARG A 838 -24.41 -19.15 -1.87
C ARG A 838 -24.71 -20.32 -0.92
N PRO A 839 -24.94 -21.53 -1.45
CA PRO A 839 -25.04 -22.74 -0.63
C PRO A 839 -23.65 -23.20 -0.16
N ILE A 840 -23.57 -23.79 1.02
CA ILE A 840 -22.31 -24.31 1.60
C ILE A 840 -22.39 -25.80 1.86
N SER A 841 -23.57 -26.30 2.23
CA SER A 841 -23.76 -27.73 2.46
C SER A 841 -24.31 -28.44 1.21
N PRO A 842 -23.96 -29.72 0.99
CA PRO A 842 -24.62 -30.54 -0.02
C PRO A 842 -26.15 -30.52 0.15
N GLY A 843 -26.87 -30.18 -0.93
CA GLY A 843 -28.33 -30.13 -0.98
C GLY A 843 -28.97 -28.80 -0.55
N GLU A 844 -28.20 -27.83 -0.05
CA GLU A 844 -28.68 -26.45 0.16
C GLU A 844 -28.99 -25.79 -1.20
N GLU A 845 -30.13 -25.11 -1.30
CA GLU A 845 -30.55 -24.41 -2.52
C GLU A 845 -29.77 -23.10 -2.70
N LEU A 846 -29.39 -22.80 -3.93
CA LEU A 846 -28.99 -21.46 -4.36
C LEU A 846 -30.23 -20.55 -4.33
N ASP A 847 -30.14 -19.44 -3.60
CA ASP A 847 -31.22 -18.45 -3.49
C ASP A 847 -30.79 -17.15 -4.18
N CYS A 848 -31.36 -16.88 -5.36
CA CYS A 848 -31.05 -15.70 -6.16
C CYS A 848 -32.22 -14.75 -6.22
N TRP A 849 -31.96 -13.45 -6.24
CA TRP A 849 -33.01 -12.47 -6.52
C TRP A 849 -32.50 -11.28 -7.32
N LEU A 850 -33.39 -10.74 -8.14
CA LEU A 850 -33.16 -9.52 -8.90
C LEU A 850 -33.85 -8.37 -8.16
N GLU A 851 -33.08 -7.36 -7.79
CA GLU A 851 -33.59 -6.09 -7.28
C GLU A 851 -33.68 -5.07 -8.42
N TYR A 852 -34.82 -4.39 -8.51
CA TYR A 852 -35.09 -3.32 -9.47
C TYR A 852 -35.36 -2.01 -8.73
N ALA A 853 -34.42 -1.08 -8.81
CA ALA A 853 -34.49 0.21 -8.11
C ALA A 853 -34.87 1.40 -9.02
N GLY A 854 -34.81 1.25 -10.35
CA GLY A 854 -35.13 2.32 -11.30
C GLY A 854 -36.57 2.88 -11.26
N GLU A 855 -36.77 4.10 -11.77
CA GLU A 855 -38.07 4.80 -11.77
C GLU A 855 -39.02 4.41 -12.93
N GLY A 856 -38.73 3.34 -13.68
CA GLY A 856 -39.43 2.91 -14.89
C GLY A 856 -40.46 1.77 -14.69
N PRO A 857 -41.02 1.22 -15.79
CA PRO A 857 -41.90 0.06 -15.73
C PRO A 857 -41.12 -1.18 -15.26
N SER A 858 -41.67 -1.92 -14.31
CA SER A 858 -41.04 -3.14 -13.79
C SER A 858 -40.93 -4.24 -14.84
N PRO A 859 -39.95 -5.16 -14.69
CA PRO A 859 -39.93 -6.38 -15.49
C PRO A 859 -41.26 -7.15 -15.37
N THR A 860 -41.74 -7.67 -16.49
CA THR A 860 -42.92 -8.56 -16.54
C THR A 860 -42.56 -10.02 -16.34
N GLN A 861 -41.28 -10.36 -16.48
CA GLN A 861 -40.72 -11.70 -16.30
C GLN A 861 -39.21 -11.61 -16.19
N VAL A 862 -38.61 -12.48 -15.37
CA VAL A 862 -37.15 -12.62 -15.22
C VAL A 862 -36.74 -14.06 -15.47
N GLU A 863 -35.77 -14.26 -16.35
CA GLU A 863 -35.15 -15.56 -16.63
C GLU A 863 -33.76 -15.62 -16.01
N TRP A 864 -33.45 -16.72 -15.32
CA TRP A 864 -32.19 -16.92 -14.61
C TRP A 864 -31.32 -17.94 -15.34
N PHE A 865 -30.02 -17.64 -15.43
CA PHE A 865 -29.04 -18.46 -16.13
C PHE A 865 -27.80 -18.68 -15.26
N ALA A 866 -27.13 -19.80 -15.50
CA ALA A 866 -25.80 -20.07 -14.97
C ALA A 866 -24.86 -20.54 -16.09
N SER A 867 -23.56 -20.26 -15.96
CA SER A 867 -22.53 -20.73 -16.88
C SER A 867 -21.32 -21.30 -16.14
N GLN A 868 -20.81 -22.43 -16.64
CA GLN A 868 -19.53 -23.02 -16.25
C GLN A 868 -18.74 -23.33 -17.52
N GLY A 869 -17.50 -22.83 -17.64
CA GLY A 869 -16.63 -23.15 -18.79
C GLY A 869 -17.16 -22.75 -20.18
N GLY A 870 -18.21 -21.91 -20.25
CA GLY A 870 -18.86 -21.47 -21.48
C GLY A 870 -20.19 -22.18 -21.78
N ASP A 871 -20.51 -23.26 -21.08
CA ASP A 871 -21.80 -23.94 -21.20
C ASP A 871 -22.86 -23.23 -20.35
N VAL A 872 -23.93 -22.75 -20.99
CA VAL A 872 -25.01 -21.99 -20.35
C VAL A 872 -26.21 -22.90 -20.07
N VAL A 873 -26.67 -22.89 -18.82
CA VAL A 873 -27.88 -23.60 -18.37
C VAL A 873 -28.93 -22.62 -17.85
N SER A 874 -30.20 -22.88 -18.16
CA SER A 874 -31.33 -22.14 -17.60
C SER A 874 -31.63 -22.64 -16.20
N LEU A 875 -31.60 -21.74 -15.20
CA LEU A 875 -31.94 -22.05 -13.81
C LEU A 875 -33.44 -21.99 -13.54
N GLY A 876 -34.17 -21.14 -14.28
CA GLY A 876 -35.62 -21.01 -14.13
C GLY A 876 -36.15 -19.66 -14.60
N THR A 877 -37.47 -19.49 -14.51
CA THR A 877 -38.18 -18.26 -14.90
C THR A 877 -39.12 -17.85 -13.78
N VAL A 878 -39.15 -16.56 -13.46
CA VAL A 878 -39.96 -15.97 -12.39
C VAL A 878 -40.82 -14.86 -12.97
N ASP A 879 -42.13 -14.94 -12.70
CA ASP A 879 -43.08 -13.87 -13.00
C ASP A 879 -43.28 -13.00 -11.73
N PRO A 880 -43.64 -11.70 -11.85
CA PRO A 880 -43.85 -10.84 -10.69
C PRO A 880 -44.97 -11.37 -9.80
N GLY A 881 -44.65 -11.68 -8.53
CA GLY A 881 -45.61 -12.18 -7.54
C GLY A 881 -46.47 -11.07 -6.93
N GLU A 882 -47.63 -11.45 -6.35
CA GLU A 882 -48.58 -10.51 -5.74
C GLU A 882 -48.11 -9.93 -4.38
N ASP A 883 -47.14 -10.57 -3.69
CA ASP A 883 -46.82 -10.31 -2.27
C ASP A 883 -45.53 -9.49 -1.98
N GLU A 884 -44.63 -9.26 -2.94
CA GLU A 884 -43.34 -8.56 -2.69
C GLU A 884 -43.15 -7.25 -3.47
N GLY A 885 -44.22 -6.77 -4.12
CA GLY A 885 -44.16 -5.60 -5.01
C GLY A 885 -43.40 -5.93 -6.30
N ALA A 886 -43.74 -5.27 -7.40
CA ALA A 886 -43.17 -5.54 -8.73
C ALA A 886 -41.69 -5.14 -8.89
N ARG A 887 -40.84 -5.31 -7.86
CA ARG A 887 -39.46 -4.84 -7.79
C ARG A 887 -38.45 -5.89 -7.30
N HIS A 888 -38.92 -7.08 -6.91
CA HIS A 888 -38.08 -8.17 -6.42
C HIS A 888 -38.47 -9.49 -7.11
N PHE A 889 -37.52 -10.16 -7.76
CA PHE A 889 -37.79 -11.42 -8.48
C PHE A 889 -36.87 -12.52 -7.98
N ARG A 890 -37.38 -13.40 -7.13
CA ARG A 890 -36.60 -14.40 -6.41
C ARG A 890 -36.76 -15.81 -6.98
N LEU A 891 -35.64 -16.53 -7.12
CA LEU A 891 -35.57 -17.92 -7.55
C LEU A 891 -34.77 -18.72 -6.52
N ARG A 892 -35.34 -19.83 -6.03
CA ARG A 892 -34.60 -20.87 -5.31
C ARG A 892 -34.46 -22.09 -6.20
N THR A 893 -33.23 -22.56 -6.35
CA THR A 893 -32.91 -23.68 -7.24
C THR A 893 -31.69 -24.45 -6.74
N GLN A 894 -31.47 -25.64 -7.29
CA GLN A 894 -30.25 -26.39 -7.01
C GLN A 894 -29.11 -25.86 -7.87
N LEU A 895 -27.92 -25.73 -7.27
CA LEU A 895 -26.72 -25.38 -8.01
C LEU A 895 -26.41 -26.51 -9.02
N PRO A 896 -26.17 -26.21 -10.31
CA PRO A 896 -26.03 -27.24 -11.33
C PRO A 896 -24.79 -28.12 -11.16
N THR A 897 -23.78 -27.61 -10.44
CA THR A 897 -22.48 -28.22 -10.21
C THR A 897 -21.93 -27.73 -8.87
N PRO A 898 -21.06 -28.47 -8.15
CA PRO A 898 -20.31 -27.92 -7.02
C PRO A 898 -19.20 -26.95 -7.45
N GLU A 899 -18.82 -26.94 -8.72
CA GLU A 899 -17.78 -26.06 -9.27
C GLU A 899 -18.24 -24.60 -9.31
N ARG A 900 -17.30 -23.69 -9.57
CA ARG A 900 -17.61 -22.26 -9.71
C ARG A 900 -18.56 -22.00 -10.88
N VAL A 901 -19.53 -21.11 -10.68
CA VAL A 901 -20.51 -20.73 -11.72
C VAL A 901 -20.78 -19.24 -11.74
N TYR A 902 -20.97 -18.69 -12.94
CA TYR A 902 -21.46 -17.33 -13.12
C TYR A 902 -22.97 -17.36 -13.25
N VAL A 903 -23.68 -16.56 -12.44
CA VAL A 903 -25.14 -16.49 -12.42
C VAL A 903 -25.60 -15.11 -12.84
N TRP A 904 -26.55 -15.01 -13.76
CA TRP A 904 -27.14 -13.74 -14.19
C TRP A 904 -28.61 -13.88 -14.53
N ALA A 905 -29.27 -12.75 -14.76
CA ALA A 905 -30.67 -12.69 -15.09
C ALA A 905 -30.91 -11.95 -16.42
N THR A 906 -32.01 -12.28 -17.10
CA THR A 906 -32.56 -11.52 -18.21
C THR A 906 -33.95 -11.01 -17.83
N ALA A 907 -34.10 -9.70 -17.74
CA ALA A 907 -35.34 -9.01 -17.43
C ALA A 907 -36.12 -8.67 -18.71
N LYS A 908 -37.37 -9.11 -18.82
CA LYS A 908 -38.27 -8.80 -19.93
C LYS A 908 -39.25 -7.70 -19.51
N PHE A 909 -39.50 -6.74 -20.39
CA PHE A 909 -40.42 -5.64 -20.17
C PHE A 909 -41.59 -5.69 -21.16
N ALA A 910 -42.74 -5.12 -20.78
CA ALA A 910 -43.94 -5.07 -21.62
C ALA A 910 -43.70 -4.36 -22.97
N SER A 911 -42.79 -3.39 -23.01
CA SER A 911 -42.36 -2.69 -24.21
C SER A 911 -40.85 -2.46 -24.17
N GLY A 912 -40.09 -3.26 -24.92
CA GLY A 912 -38.63 -3.14 -24.97
C GLY A 912 -37.95 -4.43 -25.40
N LYS A 913 -36.64 -4.38 -25.63
CA LYS A 913 -35.83 -5.61 -25.73
C LYS A 913 -35.57 -6.15 -24.31
N PRO A 914 -35.44 -7.48 -24.14
CA PRO A 914 -34.95 -8.03 -22.88
C PRO A 914 -33.58 -7.45 -22.54
N LEU A 915 -33.37 -7.16 -21.25
CA LEU A 915 -32.10 -6.63 -20.74
C LEU A 915 -31.41 -7.71 -19.92
N GLU A 916 -30.12 -7.92 -20.18
CA GLU A 916 -29.29 -8.86 -19.45
C GLU A 916 -28.55 -8.13 -18.32
N THR A 917 -28.52 -8.73 -17.14
CA THR A 917 -27.79 -8.17 -16.00
C THR A 917 -26.30 -8.50 -16.07
N PHE A 918 -25.51 -7.84 -15.24
CA PHE A 918 -24.20 -8.36 -14.86
C PHE A 918 -24.35 -9.70 -14.13
N ASP A 919 -23.31 -10.52 -14.24
CA ASP A 919 -23.22 -11.82 -13.58
C ASP A 919 -22.60 -11.70 -12.19
N VAL A 920 -23.05 -12.54 -11.27
CA VAL A 920 -22.44 -12.78 -9.97
C VAL A 920 -21.67 -14.10 -10.03
N LEU A 921 -20.41 -14.10 -9.60
CA LEU A 921 -19.62 -15.33 -9.48
C LEU A 921 -20.00 -16.03 -8.17
N ILE A 922 -20.52 -17.26 -8.28
CA ILE A 922 -20.67 -18.18 -7.16
C ILE A 922 -19.39 -19.02 -7.09
N PRO A 923 -18.57 -18.89 -6.03
CA PRO A 923 -17.37 -19.71 -5.89
C PRO A 923 -17.69 -21.20 -5.76
N ARG A 924 -16.71 -22.03 -6.08
CA ARG A 924 -16.77 -23.49 -5.87
C ARG A 924 -17.14 -23.81 -4.42
N ARG A 925 -17.98 -24.84 -4.24
CA ARG A 925 -18.30 -25.41 -2.95
C ARG A 925 -17.30 -26.52 -2.60
N PHE A 926 -16.64 -26.38 -1.46
CA PHE A 926 -15.77 -27.40 -0.90
C PHE A 926 -16.57 -28.59 -0.39
N GLU A 927 -16.05 -29.79 -0.60
CA GLU A 927 -16.52 -31.03 0.00
C GLU A 927 -15.83 -31.30 1.34
N GLU A 928 -16.45 -32.13 2.19
CA GLU A 928 -15.96 -32.32 3.56
C GLU A 928 -14.55 -32.90 3.62
N HIS A 929 -14.24 -33.83 2.71
CA HIS A 929 -12.93 -34.49 2.63
C HIS A 929 -11.79 -33.53 2.24
N GLU A 930 -12.09 -32.40 1.60
CA GLU A 930 -11.08 -31.43 1.17
C GLU A 930 -10.54 -30.60 2.33
N PHE A 931 -11.30 -30.48 3.42
CA PHE A 931 -10.82 -29.88 4.67
C PHE A 931 -9.85 -30.80 5.43
N GLU A 932 -9.66 -32.04 4.98
CA GLU A 932 -8.73 -32.99 5.62
C GLU A 932 -7.35 -32.99 4.96
N LEU A 933 -7.14 -32.26 3.84
CA LEU A 933 -5.92 -32.32 3.04
C LEU A 933 -4.65 -32.11 3.89
N ALA A 934 -4.64 -31.10 4.76
CA ALA A 934 -3.48 -30.82 5.61
C ALA A 934 -3.08 -32.01 6.51
N SER A 935 -4.05 -32.77 7.02
CA SER A 935 -3.79 -34.00 7.78
C SER A 935 -3.34 -35.16 6.89
N LEU A 936 -3.76 -35.18 5.63
CA LEU A 936 -3.34 -36.18 4.66
C LEU A 936 -1.89 -35.98 4.20
N LEU A 937 -1.43 -34.72 4.11
CA LEU A 937 -0.02 -34.40 3.80
C LEU A 937 0.92 -34.98 4.88
N GLU A 938 0.58 -34.82 6.15
CA GLU A 938 1.33 -35.40 7.29
C GLU A 938 1.35 -36.94 7.28
N ALA A 939 0.37 -37.57 6.63
CA ALA A 939 0.26 -39.03 6.52
C ALA A 939 0.93 -39.59 5.26
N ASN A 940 1.67 -38.77 4.50
CA ASN A 940 2.27 -39.16 3.23
C ASN A 940 3.25 -40.34 3.39
N LEU A 941 2.93 -41.48 2.78
CA LEU A 941 3.79 -42.66 2.79
C LEU A 941 5.07 -42.50 1.95
N LEU A 942 5.20 -41.42 1.18
CA LEU A 942 6.42 -41.08 0.43
C LEU A 942 7.45 -40.32 1.28
N ASP A 943 7.16 -40.00 2.54
CA ASP A 943 8.13 -39.36 3.43
C ASP A 943 9.46 -40.15 3.48
N GLY A 944 10.56 -39.44 3.27
CA GLY A 944 11.91 -40.00 3.19
C GLY A 944 12.22 -40.83 1.93
N ALA A 945 11.33 -40.88 0.93
CA ALA A 945 11.63 -41.54 -0.33
C ALA A 945 12.76 -40.85 -1.10
N LYS A 946 13.51 -41.61 -1.90
CA LYS A 946 14.50 -41.04 -2.83
C LYS A 946 13.78 -40.60 -4.09
N VAL A 947 13.84 -39.31 -4.40
CA VAL A 947 13.10 -38.70 -5.52
C VAL A 947 14.04 -38.33 -6.67
N GLU A 948 13.56 -38.44 -7.91
CA GLU A 948 14.23 -37.99 -9.14
C GLU A 948 13.19 -37.40 -10.11
N SER A 949 13.57 -36.38 -10.88
CA SER A 949 12.77 -35.81 -11.96
C SER A 949 13.55 -35.75 -13.28
N SER A 950 12.85 -35.61 -14.40
CA SER A 950 13.51 -35.36 -15.70
C SER A 950 14.17 -33.99 -15.77
N SER A 951 13.52 -32.98 -15.20
CA SER A 951 13.96 -31.59 -15.18
C SER A 951 13.34 -30.83 -14.01
N ASN A 952 13.92 -29.68 -13.68
CA ASN A 952 13.46 -28.78 -12.63
C ASN A 952 13.60 -27.33 -13.10
N SER A 953 12.67 -26.48 -12.69
CA SER A 953 12.67 -25.04 -12.95
C SER A 953 12.29 -24.26 -11.70
N GLY A 954 12.47 -22.93 -11.72
CA GLY A 954 12.03 -22.06 -10.62
C GLY A 954 12.87 -22.10 -9.34
N GLY A 955 13.97 -22.86 -9.32
CA GLY A 955 14.83 -23.01 -8.14
C GLY A 955 14.36 -24.09 -7.16
N TRP A 956 13.27 -24.78 -7.50
CA TRP A 956 12.75 -25.88 -6.74
C TRP A 956 13.38 -27.22 -7.12
N SER A 957 13.23 -28.18 -6.21
CA SER A 957 13.73 -29.54 -6.28
C SER A 957 12.57 -30.53 -6.37
N PRO A 958 12.78 -31.75 -6.90
CA PRO A 958 11.71 -32.74 -6.96
C PRO A 958 11.28 -33.24 -5.58
N GLU A 959 12.13 -33.12 -4.55
CA GLU A 959 11.79 -33.42 -3.16
C GLU A 959 10.72 -32.48 -2.58
N ASP A 960 10.61 -31.26 -3.12
CA ASP A 960 9.61 -30.27 -2.69
C ASP A 960 8.16 -30.70 -3.00
N ALA A 961 7.95 -31.79 -3.75
CA ALA A 961 6.62 -32.36 -4.02
C ALA A 961 6.15 -33.40 -3.00
N ILE A 962 6.94 -33.66 -1.96
CA ILE A 962 6.63 -34.63 -0.90
C ILE A 962 7.07 -34.13 0.49
N ASP A 963 7.24 -32.82 0.65
CA ASP A 963 7.79 -32.22 1.88
C ASP A 963 6.71 -31.90 2.93
N GLY A 964 5.45 -32.20 2.60
CA GLY A 964 4.28 -31.98 3.44
C GLY A 964 3.73 -30.55 3.34
N SER A 965 4.10 -29.79 2.31
CA SER A 965 3.80 -28.36 2.21
C SER A 965 3.31 -27.98 0.81
N CYS A 966 2.14 -27.35 0.73
CA CYS A 966 1.63 -26.80 -0.53
C CYS A 966 2.31 -25.48 -0.96
N LEU A 967 3.32 -25.03 -0.22
CA LEU A 967 4.04 -23.76 -0.42
C LEU A 967 5.28 -23.94 -1.30
N SER A 968 5.74 -25.18 -1.38
CA SER A 968 6.84 -25.68 -2.18
C SER A 968 6.25 -26.30 -3.44
N ASP A 969 7.01 -26.32 -4.53
CA ASP A 969 6.55 -26.90 -5.78
C ASP A 969 7.67 -27.71 -6.42
N TRP A 970 7.38 -28.89 -6.99
CA TRP A 970 8.19 -29.36 -8.11
C TRP A 970 7.59 -28.84 -9.42
N VAL A 971 8.42 -28.19 -10.25
CA VAL A 971 8.01 -27.70 -11.57
C VAL A 971 9.02 -28.16 -12.62
N ALA A 972 8.57 -28.91 -13.62
CA ALA A 972 9.41 -29.32 -14.74
C ALA A 972 9.81 -28.13 -15.62
N ASP A 973 10.96 -28.24 -16.31
CA ASP A 973 11.38 -27.25 -17.29
C ASP A 973 10.39 -27.21 -18.45
N GLY A 974 10.13 -26.01 -18.98
CA GLY A 974 9.21 -25.85 -20.08
C GLY A 974 9.65 -26.54 -21.38
N GLU A 975 10.95 -26.73 -21.57
CA GLU A 975 11.46 -27.43 -22.77
C GLU A 975 11.49 -28.96 -22.59
N ASP A 976 11.01 -29.48 -21.48
CA ASP A 976 10.91 -30.92 -21.24
C ASP A 976 9.71 -31.52 -21.99
N GLU A 977 9.99 -32.28 -23.05
CA GLU A 977 8.97 -32.93 -23.87
C GLU A 977 8.28 -34.12 -23.17
N ALA A 978 8.87 -34.64 -22.09
CA ALA A 978 8.30 -35.74 -21.31
C ALA A 978 8.53 -35.54 -19.80
N PRO A 979 7.88 -34.53 -19.19
CA PRO A 979 8.04 -34.23 -17.78
C PRO A 979 7.67 -35.43 -16.91
N ARG A 980 8.63 -35.90 -16.11
CA ARG A 980 8.46 -37.03 -15.21
C ARG A 980 9.02 -36.75 -13.83
N TRP A 981 8.30 -37.25 -12.84
CA TRP A 981 8.69 -37.30 -11.45
C TRP A 981 8.62 -38.75 -10.97
N SER A 982 9.58 -39.17 -10.15
CA SER A 982 9.63 -40.53 -9.66
C SER A 982 10.15 -40.59 -8.24
N ALA A 983 9.59 -41.50 -7.45
CA ALA A 983 10.04 -41.79 -6.10
C ALA A 983 10.33 -43.28 -5.92
N LYS A 984 11.39 -43.56 -5.16
CA LYS A 984 11.78 -44.89 -4.74
C LYS A 984 11.80 -44.98 -3.22
N LEU A 985 10.93 -45.80 -2.67
CA LEU A 985 10.85 -46.03 -1.23
C LEU A 985 11.99 -46.96 -0.77
N SER A 986 12.56 -46.67 0.41
CA SER A 986 13.54 -47.56 1.04
C SER A 986 12.90 -48.85 1.53
N ASP A 987 11.69 -48.73 2.09
CA ASP A 987 10.87 -49.83 2.57
C ASP A 987 9.53 -49.84 1.81
N PRO A 988 9.13 -51.00 1.26
CA PRO A 988 7.85 -51.12 0.59
C PRO A 988 6.65 -50.78 1.48
N VAL A 989 5.73 -49.97 0.98
CA VAL A 989 4.50 -49.59 1.70
C VAL A 989 3.27 -50.18 1.03
N ARG A 990 2.22 -50.46 1.79
CA ARG A 990 0.92 -50.86 1.23
C ARG A 990 0.10 -49.58 1.04
N ALA A 991 -0.34 -49.31 -0.18
CA ALA A 991 -1.09 -48.11 -0.55
C ALA A 991 -2.30 -48.47 -1.42
N SER A 992 -3.36 -47.68 -1.34
CA SER A 992 -4.58 -47.87 -2.14
C SER A 992 -4.97 -46.65 -2.96
N ARG A 993 -4.35 -45.49 -2.72
CA ARG A 993 -4.67 -44.26 -3.45
C ARG A 993 -3.53 -43.26 -3.46
N LEU A 994 -3.61 -42.33 -4.41
CA LEU A 994 -2.67 -41.23 -4.64
C LEU A 994 -3.44 -39.90 -4.68
N ILE A 995 -2.94 -38.87 -4.00
CA ILE A 995 -3.43 -37.49 -4.15
C ILE A 995 -2.39 -36.69 -4.93
N LEU A 996 -2.87 -35.93 -5.91
CA LEU A 996 -2.06 -35.05 -6.75
C LEU A 996 -2.53 -33.61 -6.56
N VAL A 997 -1.68 -32.79 -5.96
CA VAL A 997 -1.91 -31.34 -5.77
C VAL A 997 -1.11 -30.59 -6.83
N PRO A 998 -1.78 -29.98 -7.83
CA PRO A 998 -1.08 -29.20 -8.86
C PRO A 998 -0.31 -28.03 -8.27
N TYR A 999 0.81 -27.65 -8.89
CA TYR A 999 1.65 -26.57 -8.37
C TYR A 999 0.91 -25.22 -8.26
N GLY A 1000 1.35 -24.40 -7.32
CA GLY A 1000 0.69 -23.14 -6.96
C GLY A 1000 -0.82 -23.27 -6.67
N PRO A 1001 -1.25 -24.05 -5.67
CA PRO A 1001 -2.65 -24.33 -5.38
C PRO A 1001 -3.29 -23.20 -4.54
N SER A 1002 -3.36 -22.01 -5.13
CA SER A 1002 -3.94 -20.80 -4.53
C SER A 1002 -4.71 -19.99 -5.58
N PRO A 1003 -5.84 -19.34 -5.26
CA PRO A 1003 -6.57 -18.51 -6.21
C PRO A 1003 -5.72 -17.41 -6.86
N ARG A 1004 -4.73 -16.87 -6.14
CA ARG A 1004 -3.73 -15.91 -6.65
C ARG A 1004 -3.05 -16.38 -7.94
N TRP A 1005 -2.95 -17.69 -8.14
CA TRP A 1005 -2.23 -18.33 -9.23
C TRP A 1005 -3.14 -19.13 -10.16
N GLU A 1006 -4.39 -18.69 -10.29
CA GLU A 1006 -5.37 -19.31 -11.20
C GLU A 1006 -4.87 -19.38 -12.65
N ARG A 1007 -3.99 -18.46 -13.06
CA ARG A 1007 -3.45 -18.38 -14.43
C ARG A 1007 -2.18 -19.19 -14.66
N LEU A 1008 -1.66 -19.89 -13.65
CA LEU A 1008 -0.49 -20.75 -13.86
C LEU A 1008 -0.86 -21.94 -14.77
N PRO A 1009 0.08 -22.39 -15.62
CA PRO A 1009 0.02 -23.72 -16.23
C PRO A 1009 -0.41 -24.78 -15.22
N ARG A 1010 -1.20 -25.78 -15.60
CA ARG A 1010 -1.46 -26.94 -14.74
C ARG A 1010 -1.39 -28.25 -15.52
N PRO A 1011 -0.97 -29.35 -14.88
CA PRO A 1011 -1.14 -30.67 -15.47
C PRO A 1011 -2.64 -30.96 -15.57
N THR A 1012 -3.11 -31.41 -16.73
CA THR A 1012 -4.51 -31.81 -16.95
C THR A 1012 -4.66 -33.32 -17.16
N HIS A 1013 -3.57 -34.00 -17.52
CA HIS A 1013 -3.58 -35.44 -17.78
C HIS A 1013 -2.22 -36.03 -17.42
N VAL A 1014 -2.22 -37.12 -16.65
CA VAL A 1014 -1.01 -37.81 -16.22
C VAL A 1014 -1.09 -39.31 -16.44
N ARG A 1015 0.07 -39.94 -16.55
CA ARG A 1015 0.26 -41.39 -16.48
C ARG A 1015 0.97 -41.74 -15.18
N ILE A 1016 0.44 -42.74 -14.47
CA ILE A 1016 0.95 -43.22 -13.18
C ILE A 1016 1.41 -44.66 -13.36
N THR A 1017 2.64 -44.96 -12.93
CA THR A 1017 3.23 -46.31 -12.99
C THR A 1017 3.73 -46.73 -11.62
N LEU A 1018 3.30 -47.92 -11.17
CA LEU A 1018 3.75 -48.55 -9.91
C LEU A 1018 4.65 -49.75 -10.21
N ASN A 1019 5.78 -49.90 -9.52
CA ASN A 1019 6.63 -51.12 -9.54
C ASN A 1019 7.10 -51.65 -10.92
N GLU A 1020 7.20 -50.80 -11.95
CA GLU A 1020 7.43 -51.22 -13.36
C GLU A 1020 6.27 -52.05 -13.98
N GLY A 1021 5.07 -51.99 -13.38
CA GLY A 1021 3.84 -52.67 -13.82
C GLY A 1021 3.03 -51.92 -14.88
N ASP A 1022 1.74 -52.28 -15.01
CA ASP A 1022 0.82 -51.62 -15.93
C ASP A 1022 0.55 -50.17 -15.47
N ALA A 1023 0.67 -49.22 -16.40
CA ALA A 1023 0.38 -47.82 -16.13
C ALA A 1023 -1.11 -47.53 -16.31
N PHE A 1024 -1.64 -46.58 -15.52
CA PHE A 1024 -2.98 -46.04 -15.68
C PHE A 1024 -2.94 -44.51 -15.78
N GLU A 1025 -3.96 -43.94 -16.41
CA GLU A 1025 -4.04 -42.50 -16.69
C GLU A 1025 -5.12 -41.84 -15.83
N ALA A 1026 -4.90 -40.58 -15.45
CA ALA A 1026 -5.83 -39.79 -14.66
C ALA A 1026 -5.93 -38.35 -15.19
N GLU A 1027 -7.16 -37.83 -15.25
CA GLU A 1027 -7.42 -36.41 -15.52
C GLU A 1027 -7.29 -35.61 -14.22
N LEU A 1028 -6.82 -34.36 -14.32
CA LEU A 1028 -6.64 -33.48 -13.18
C LEU A 1028 -7.48 -32.21 -13.31
N PRO A 1029 -7.95 -31.65 -12.17
CA PRO A 1029 -8.66 -30.39 -12.17
C PRO A 1029 -7.73 -29.24 -12.57
N THR A 1030 -8.32 -28.22 -13.22
CA THR A 1030 -7.62 -26.99 -13.61
C THR A 1030 -7.82 -25.85 -12.63
N GLU A 1031 -8.67 -26.03 -11.62
CA GLU A 1031 -8.93 -25.02 -10.60
C GLU A 1031 -7.85 -25.07 -9.51
N PRO A 1032 -7.35 -23.92 -9.03
CA PRO A 1032 -6.25 -23.87 -8.06
C PRO A 1032 -6.59 -24.47 -6.69
N MET A 1033 -7.86 -24.41 -6.30
CA MET A 1033 -8.34 -24.90 -5.00
C MET A 1033 -9.03 -26.26 -5.14
N HIS A 1034 -8.47 -27.14 -5.97
CA HIS A 1034 -8.97 -28.49 -6.22
C HIS A 1034 -7.78 -29.43 -6.50
N TYR A 1035 -7.75 -30.59 -5.85
CA TYR A 1035 -6.76 -31.65 -6.08
C TYR A 1035 -7.41 -32.92 -6.63
N GLN A 1036 -6.63 -33.81 -7.25
CA GLN A 1036 -7.13 -35.09 -7.75
C GLN A 1036 -6.81 -36.22 -6.78
N THR A 1037 -7.82 -37.05 -6.47
CA THR A 1037 -7.59 -38.36 -5.82
C THR A 1037 -7.68 -39.46 -6.87
N VAL A 1038 -6.66 -40.32 -6.93
CA VAL A 1038 -6.58 -41.47 -7.84
C VAL A 1038 -6.60 -42.75 -7.01
N GLU A 1039 -7.72 -43.46 -7.06
CA GLU A 1039 -7.90 -44.75 -6.39
C GLU A 1039 -7.25 -45.86 -7.22
N PHE A 1040 -6.46 -46.72 -6.58
CA PHE A 1040 -5.87 -47.88 -7.24
C PHE A 1040 -6.93 -48.97 -7.41
N PRO A 1041 -6.87 -49.78 -8.49
CA PRO A 1041 -7.84 -50.85 -8.73
C PRO A 1041 -7.94 -51.84 -7.55
N GLU A 1042 -6.80 -52.14 -6.92
CA GLU A 1042 -6.68 -52.89 -5.67
C GLU A 1042 -5.53 -52.28 -4.84
N PRO A 1043 -5.52 -52.40 -3.51
CA PRO A 1043 -4.38 -51.96 -2.71
C PRO A 1043 -3.11 -52.69 -3.16
N GLU A 1044 -2.01 -51.97 -3.38
CA GLU A 1044 -0.75 -52.50 -3.88
C GLU A 1044 0.40 -52.27 -2.91
N THR A 1045 1.43 -53.13 -2.99
CA THR A 1045 2.68 -52.91 -2.27
C THR A 1045 3.62 -52.12 -3.17
N VAL A 1046 3.85 -50.85 -2.88
CA VAL A 1046 4.58 -49.90 -3.73
C VAL A 1046 6.06 -49.86 -3.32
N HIS A 1047 6.95 -50.00 -4.30
CA HIS A 1047 8.41 -49.86 -4.22
C HIS A 1047 8.88 -48.63 -4.98
N THR A 1048 8.28 -48.40 -6.15
CA THR A 1048 8.53 -47.26 -7.02
C THR A 1048 7.21 -46.69 -7.52
N LEU A 1049 7.16 -45.37 -7.59
CA LEU A 1049 6.08 -44.59 -8.18
C LEU A 1049 6.69 -43.67 -9.23
N GLU A 1050 6.13 -43.65 -10.44
CA GLU A 1050 6.47 -42.69 -11.48
C GLU A 1050 5.20 -42.00 -11.97
N ILE A 1051 5.28 -40.69 -12.16
CA ILE A 1051 4.23 -39.83 -12.71
C ILE A 1051 4.80 -39.10 -13.92
N GLU A 1052 4.17 -39.27 -15.07
CA GLU A 1052 4.50 -38.58 -16.32
C GLU A 1052 3.35 -37.63 -16.68
N ILE A 1053 3.67 -36.36 -16.94
CA ILE A 1053 2.67 -35.36 -17.35
C ILE A 1053 2.45 -35.45 -18.86
N LEU A 1054 1.25 -35.84 -19.27
CA LEU A 1054 0.90 -36.06 -20.67
C LEU A 1054 0.32 -34.82 -21.36
N ALA A 1055 -0.36 -33.96 -20.59
CA ALA A 1055 -0.95 -32.72 -21.08
C ALA A 1055 -1.09 -31.69 -19.96
N GLY A 1056 -1.14 -30.41 -20.33
CA GLY A 1056 -1.43 -29.29 -19.44
C GLY A 1056 -2.13 -28.14 -20.15
N ASN A 1057 -2.73 -27.22 -19.38
CA ASN A 1057 -3.44 -26.05 -19.89
C ASN A 1057 -2.55 -24.79 -19.78
N PHE A 1058 -2.04 -24.33 -20.94
CA PHE A 1058 -1.24 -23.11 -21.13
C PHE A 1058 0.18 -23.13 -20.51
N GLY A 1059 1.20 -22.88 -21.33
CA GLY A 1059 2.59 -22.78 -20.89
C GLY A 1059 3.27 -24.13 -20.69
N ARG A 1060 4.59 -24.15 -20.90
CA ARG A 1060 5.38 -25.36 -21.10
C ARG A 1060 5.89 -25.97 -19.77
N ALA A 1061 6.04 -25.15 -18.72
CA ALA A 1061 6.54 -25.55 -17.39
C ALA A 1061 5.38 -25.81 -16.41
N THR A 1062 5.33 -26.99 -15.79
CA THR A 1062 4.26 -27.38 -14.85
C THR A 1062 4.73 -28.49 -13.90
N GLY A 1063 4.00 -28.73 -12.81
CA GLY A 1063 4.24 -29.86 -11.91
C GLY A 1063 3.26 -29.91 -10.73
N PHE A 1064 3.76 -30.25 -9.54
CA PHE A 1064 2.96 -30.54 -8.35
C PHE A 1064 3.54 -29.84 -7.13
N SER A 1065 2.68 -29.30 -6.27
CA SER A 1065 3.09 -28.91 -4.91
C SER A 1065 3.20 -30.12 -4.01
N GLU A 1066 2.29 -31.09 -4.16
CA GLU A 1066 2.29 -32.27 -3.32
C GLU A 1066 1.83 -33.52 -4.08
N ILE A 1067 2.48 -34.63 -3.79
CA ILE A 1067 2.21 -35.98 -4.29
C ILE A 1067 2.12 -36.89 -3.07
N VAL A 1068 0.89 -37.31 -2.73
CA VAL A 1068 0.64 -37.98 -1.45
C VAL A 1068 0.21 -39.41 -1.68
N LEU A 1069 1.00 -40.36 -1.20
CA LEU A 1069 0.67 -41.79 -1.25
C LEU A 1069 0.01 -42.20 0.06
N LEU A 1070 -1.16 -42.85 0.00
CA LEU A 1070 -1.94 -43.21 1.19
C LEU A 1070 -2.35 -44.70 1.20
N PRO A 1071 -2.56 -45.30 2.40
CA PRO A 1071 -2.94 -46.70 2.60
C PRO A 1071 -4.17 -47.18 1.83
#